data_AF-A0A7G2FJM0-F1
#
_entry.id   AF-A0A7G2FJM0-F1
#
_cell.length_a   1.000
_cell.length_b   1.000
_cell.length_c   1.000
_cell.angle_alpha   90.00
_cell.angle_beta   90.00
_cell.angle_gamma   90.00
#
_symmetry.space_group_name_H-M   'P 1'
#
loop_
_entity.id
_entity.type
_entity.pdbx_description
1 polymer ?
#
loop_
_entity_poly.entity_id
_entity_poly.type
_entity_poly.pdbx_seq_one_letter_code
_entity_poly.pdbx_strand_id
1 'polypeptide(L)'
;MSYDEMLSAAKKAVSLAARLSNEVRKSLLVTDVWNKSDDSPVTVADYGSQAVVSLVLERELQNEPVSLVAEEDSGELRKIAAETVLARITELVKDTLASDESYAIASPLTSDDVLNAIDRGKSEGGPKGRHWILDPIGGTRGFIRGEQYAIGLALLVEGKVVLGVMACPKLPLASTAGNALKSLPEKVGCLFYGSVGNGTYVQSLSVDSLPVKVEVSSIDDPAKASFFESYHTPVPIHNTIATKLGIKESPIKINSQTKYAALSRGDGEVYLRFTRKARPESIWNHAAGSIIVSEAGGKVTDAAGNPLDFSKGKYLDYKRGIVVTTQKLLPRLLTAELAAAKKAVTLAARLSQEVQKTLLQSQVWKKSDRSPVTAADYGSQAVVSLVLERELQPDKLSLVAEEETGDLRKNGSEAFLEDIEKLVKDTLASEESYTSSPLSTDDVLNAIDCGKSEGGCKGSHWVLDPIDGTRGFVRGEQYAVGLALLVEGKVVLGVMACPNLPLASAVCATDNSSQEDVGCLFFATTGSGTYVQSLKGNSLPQKVQVSSNENLDEAKFLESYHKPIPIHGTIAKKLGIKALPVRIDSQAKYAALSRGDAEIYLRFTLNGYRECIWDHAPGSIITTEAGGVVCDATGKSLDFSKGKYLAHKTGIIVTTKKLKPWILKAVRESIEEENLYF
;
A
#
# COMPACT_ATOMS: atom_id res chain seq x y z
N MET A 1 26.81 -19.57 -14.80
CA MET A 1 26.29 -20.40 -13.70
C MET A 1 24.78 -20.23 -13.61
N SER A 2 24.05 -21.33 -13.47
CA SER A 2 22.58 -21.38 -13.33
C SER A 2 22.13 -20.92 -11.94
N TYR A 3 20.84 -20.58 -11.78
CA TYR A 3 20.30 -20.25 -10.46
C TYR A 3 20.26 -21.45 -9.52
N ASP A 4 20.17 -22.67 -10.03
CA ASP A 4 20.19 -23.88 -9.20
C ASP A 4 21.56 -24.12 -8.57
N GLU A 5 22.64 -23.91 -9.33
CA GLU A 5 24.01 -23.96 -8.81
C GLU A 5 24.24 -22.88 -7.74
N MET A 6 23.79 -21.64 -8.00
CA MET A 6 23.90 -20.55 -7.04
C MET A 6 23.06 -20.80 -5.77
N LEU A 7 21.86 -21.37 -5.91
CA LEU A 7 21.01 -21.74 -4.78
C LEU A 7 21.67 -22.83 -3.94
N SER A 8 22.28 -23.83 -4.58
CA SER A 8 23.03 -24.90 -3.91
C SER A 8 24.21 -24.33 -3.12
N ALA A 9 25.00 -23.43 -3.73
CA ALA A 9 26.09 -22.72 -3.07
C ALA A 9 25.61 -21.91 -1.86
N ALA A 10 24.51 -21.16 -2.02
CA ALA A 10 23.90 -20.37 -0.95
C ALA A 10 23.42 -21.26 0.22
N LYS A 11 22.79 -22.41 -0.09
CA LYS A 11 22.35 -23.39 0.92
C LYS A 11 23.53 -23.92 1.74
N LYS A 12 24.64 -24.29 1.09
CA LYS A 12 25.86 -24.74 1.79
C LYS A 12 26.43 -23.64 2.67
N ALA A 13 26.62 -22.44 2.12
CA ALA A 13 27.16 -21.27 2.81
C ALA A 13 26.38 -20.94 4.09
N VAL A 14 25.05 -20.82 3.98
CA VAL A 14 24.17 -20.48 5.10
C VAL A 14 24.08 -21.61 6.13
N SER A 15 24.15 -22.88 5.70
CA SER A 15 24.16 -24.02 6.63
C SER A 15 25.43 -24.09 7.46
N LEU A 16 26.59 -23.80 6.86
CA LEU A 16 27.87 -23.71 7.58
C LEU A 16 27.90 -22.51 8.54
N ALA A 17 27.39 -21.36 8.12
CA ALA A 17 27.24 -20.20 8.99
C ALA A 17 26.34 -20.52 10.20
N ALA A 18 25.23 -21.24 9.99
CA ALA A 18 24.32 -21.67 11.06
C ALA A 18 24.98 -22.66 12.04
N ARG A 19 25.94 -23.46 11.56
CA ARG A 19 26.75 -24.34 12.41
C ARG A 19 27.69 -23.51 13.28
N LEU A 20 28.42 -22.56 12.69
CA LEU A 20 29.30 -21.65 13.42
C LEU A 20 28.53 -20.89 14.51
N SER A 21 27.40 -20.27 14.16
CA SER A 21 26.59 -19.51 15.11
C SER A 21 26.08 -20.37 16.27
N ASN A 22 25.72 -21.63 16.00
CA ASN A 22 25.32 -22.58 17.03
C ASN A 22 26.46 -22.97 17.96
N GLU A 23 27.69 -23.14 17.46
CA GLU A 23 28.86 -23.40 18.30
C GLU A 23 29.18 -22.20 19.19
N VAL A 24 29.21 -20.98 18.62
CA VAL A 24 29.38 -19.74 19.40
C VAL A 24 28.33 -19.64 20.50
N ARG A 25 27.07 -20.00 20.22
CA ARG A 25 26.00 -19.97 21.23
C ARG A 25 26.26 -20.95 22.39
N LYS A 26 26.79 -22.15 22.13
CA LYS A 26 27.07 -23.14 23.18
C LYS A 26 28.20 -22.70 24.10
N SER A 27 29.14 -21.90 23.59
CA SER A 27 30.33 -21.44 24.30
C SER A 27 30.47 -19.91 24.32
N LEU A 28 29.34 -19.21 24.44
CA LEU A 28 29.29 -17.74 24.36
C LEU A 28 30.05 -17.14 25.54
N LEU A 29 31.11 -16.37 25.27
CA LEU A 29 31.85 -15.63 26.29
C LEU A 29 31.37 -14.20 26.39
N VAL A 30 31.60 -13.56 27.55
CA VAL A 30 31.33 -12.13 27.74
C VAL A 30 32.12 -11.28 26.74
N THR A 31 33.34 -11.70 26.40
CA THR A 31 34.22 -11.06 25.42
C THR A 31 33.72 -11.18 23.97
N ASP A 32 32.74 -12.04 23.72
CA ASP A 32 32.21 -12.27 22.37
C ASP A 32 31.18 -11.23 21.95
N VAL A 33 30.77 -10.34 22.86
CA VAL A 33 29.72 -9.36 22.66
C VAL A 33 30.29 -7.96 22.85
N TRP A 34 30.04 -7.10 21.89
CA TRP A 34 30.41 -5.68 21.92
C TRP A 34 29.29 -4.83 21.33
N ASN A 35 29.29 -3.55 21.64
CA ASN A 35 28.35 -2.59 21.06
C ASN A 35 29.02 -1.84 19.91
N LYS A 36 28.31 -1.71 18.79
CA LYS A 36 28.67 -0.82 17.69
C LYS A 36 28.60 0.64 18.15
N SER A 37 29.10 1.55 17.32
CA SER A 37 29.03 3.00 17.55
C SER A 37 27.60 3.53 17.75
N ASP A 38 26.58 2.80 17.28
CA ASP A 38 25.17 3.15 17.44
C ASP A 38 24.47 2.42 18.62
N ASP A 39 25.26 1.78 19.50
CA ASP A 39 24.86 1.03 20.70
C ASP A 39 24.05 -0.26 20.41
N SER A 40 24.08 -0.73 19.16
CA SER A 40 23.58 -2.06 18.82
C SER A 40 24.61 -3.15 19.16
N PRO A 41 24.21 -4.31 19.72
CA PRO A 41 25.14 -5.38 20.01
C PRO A 41 25.53 -6.12 18.73
N VAL A 42 26.79 -6.52 18.60
CA VAL A 42 27.32 -7.44 17.60
C VAL A 42 28.15 -8.50 18.30
N THR A 43 28.27 -9.69 17.69
CA THR A 43 29.00 -10.81 18.27
C THR A 43 30.03 -11.40 17.32
N VAL A 44 30.91 -12.25 17.85
CA VAL A 44 31.81 -13.08 17.02
C VAL A 44 31.05 -13.98 16.04
N ALA A 45 29.79 -14.32 16.33
CA ALA A 45 28.95 -15.09 15.41
C ALA A 45 28.57 -14.27 14.17
N ASP A 46 28.34 -12.96 14.29
CA ASP A 46 28.00 -12.08 13.16
C ASP A 46 29.17 -12.03 12.16
N TYR A 47 30.37 -11.70 12.66
CA TYR A 47 31.58 -11.66 11.85
C TYR A 47 31.97 -13.02 11.28
N GLY A 48 31.92 -14.07 12.11
CA GLY A 48 32.26 -15.43 11.69
C GLY A 48 31.30 -15.97 10.63
N SER A 49 29.99 -15.73 10.79
CA SER A 49 28.97 -16.13 9.81
C SER A 49 29.17 -15.40 8.49
N GLN A 50 29.45 -14.09 8.53
CA GLN A 50 29.77 -13.31 7.34
C GLN A 50 31.02 -13.81 6.62
N ALA A 51 32.10 -14.10 7.36
CA ALA A 51 33.33 -14.65 6.80
C ALA A 51 33.10 -16.03 6.15
N VAL A 52 32.38 -16.94 6.82
CA VAL A 52 32.05 -18.27 6.29
C VAL A 52 31.24 -18.15 5.01
N VAL A 53 30.17 -17.35 4.98
CA VAL A 53 29.35 -17.17 3.78
C VAL A 53 30.18 -16.60 2.63
N SER A 54 30.99 -15.58 2.89
CA SER A 54 31.85 -14.93 1.91
C SER A 54 32.85 -15.92 1.29
N LEU A 55 33.56 -16.70 2.10
CA LEU A 55 34.56 -17.68 1.64
C LEU A 55 33.92 -18.86 0.89
N VAL A 56 32.79 -19.37 1.38
CA VAL A 56 32.09 -20.50 0.73
C VAL A 56 31.52 -20.07 -0.62
N LEU A 57 30.89 -18.88 -0.70
CA LEU A 57 30.41 -18.36 -1.98
C LEU A 57 31.54 -18.15 -2.97
N GLU A 58 32.66 -17.56 -2.56
CA GLU A 58 33.82 -17.36 -3.45
C GLU A 58 34.31 -18.70 -4.03
N ARG A 59 34.43 -19.74 -3.20
CA ARG A 59 34.89 -21.06 -3.65
C ARG A 59 33.87 -21.77 -4.55
N GLU A 60 32.59 -21.82 -4.16
CA GLU A 60 31.54 -22.49 -4.93
C GLU A 60 31.27 -21.79 -6.27
N LEU A 61 31.43 -20.46 -6.32
CA LEU A 61 31.26 -19.65 -7.52
C LEU A 61 32.55 -19.58 -8.37
N GLN A 62 33.47 -20.52 -8.20
CA GLN A 62 34.70 -20.68 -8.99
C GLN A 62 35.61 -19.43 -8.97
N ASN A 63 35.68 -18.74 -7.83
CA ASN A 63 36.44 -17.51 -7.63
C ASN A 63 36.02 -16.33 -8.54
N GLU A 64 34.77 -16.32 -9.03
CA GLU A 64 34.19 -15.09 -9.58
C GLU A 64 34.13 -14.01 -8.47
N PRO A 65 34.36 -12.72 -8.80
CA PRO A 65 34.29 -11.65 -7.83
C PRO A 65 32.87 -11.57 -7.21
N VAL A 66 32.78 -11.92 -5.93
CA VAL A 66 31.54 -11.89 -5.16
C VAL A 66 31.27 -10.47 -4.68
N SER A 67 30.27 -9.83 -5.27
CA SER A 67 29.72 -8.59 -4.72
C SER A 67 28.77 -8.94 -3.58
N LEU A 68 29.21 -8.72 -2.34
CA LEU A 68 28.46 -8.99 -1.12
C LEU A 68 28.08 -7.67 -0.43
N VAL A 69 26.81 -7.52 -0.08
CA VAL A 69 26.27 -6.44 0.75
C VAL A 69 25.91 -7.06 2.08
N ALA A 70 26.62 -6.71 3.14
CA ALA A 70 26.40 -7.26 4.46
C ALA A 70 26.49 -6.17 5.54
N GLU A 71 26.02 -6.51 6.73
CA GLU A 71 25.93 -5.57 7.85
C GLU A 71 27.30 -5.21 8.44
N GLU A 72 28.23 -6.16 8.53
CA GLU A 72 29.47 -5.97 9.27
C GLU A 72 30.64 -5.56 8.39
N ASP A 73 31.58 -4.81 8.98
CA ASP A 73 32.86 -4.48 8.37
C ASP A 73 34.03 -4.71 9.35
N SER A 74 35.24 -4.92 8.82
CA SER A 74 36.37 -5.31 9.66
C SER A 74 37.05 -4.16 10.41
N GLY A 75 36.56 -2.91 10.31
CA GLY A 75 37.23 -1.72 10.81
C GLY A 75 37.55 -1.77 12.31
N GLU A 76 36.61 -2.25 13.12
CA GLU A 76 36.82 -2.42 14.57
C GLU A 76 37.76 -3.59 14.88
N LEU A 77 37.71 -4.67 14.09
CA LEU A 77 38.55 -5.86 14.26
C LEU A 77 40.03 -5.62 13.94
N ARG A 78 40.34 -4.58 13.16
CA ARG A 78 41.73 -4.20 12.82
C ARG A 78 42.44 -3.43 13.94
N LYS A 79 41.75 -3.07 15.01
CA LYS A 79 42.35 -2.37 16.16
C LYS A 79 43.09 -3.36 17.05
N ILE A 80 44.21 -2.92 17.66
CA ILE A 80 45.02 -3.74 18.59
C ILE A 80 44.15 -4.32 19.71
N ALA A 81 43.18 -3.57 20.21
CA ALA A 81 42.27 -4.01 21.27
C ALA A 81 41.37 -5.20 20.90
N ALA A 82 41.22 -5.52 19.60
CA ALA A 82 40.37 -6.59 19.09
C ALA A 82 41.15 -7.86 18.69
N GLU A 83 42.47 -7.91 18.90
CA GLU A 83 43.35 -9.00 18.45
C GLU A 83 42.90 -10.39 18.95
N THR A 84 42.54 -10.49 20.24
CA THR A 84 42.05 -11.74 20.83
C THR A 84 40.73 -12.20 20.23
N VAL A 85 39.87 -11.26 19.87
CA VAL A 85 38.56 -11.57 19.31
C VAL A 85 38.67 -11.92 17.83
N LEU A 86 39.54 -11.25 17.09
CA LEU A 86 39.88 -11.63 15.72
C LEU A 86 40.47 -13.05 15.68
N ALA A 87 41.40 -13.39 16.58
CA ALA A 87 41.95 -14.73 16.68
C ALA A 87 40.84 -15.78 16.92
N ARG A 88 39.90 -15.49 17.83
CA ARG A 88 38.73 -16.35 18.08
C ARG A 88 37.85 -16.51 16.83
N ILE A 89 37.54 -15.42 16.13
CA ILE A 89 36.74 -15.47 14.89
C ILE A 89 37.47 -16.34 13.85
N THR A 90 38.78 -16.17 13.68
CA THR A 90 39.59 -16.95 12.75
C THR A 90 39.57 -18.44 13.09
N GLU A 91 39.70 -18.81 14.36
CA GLU A 91 39.61 -20.20 14.81
C GLU A 91 38.23 -20.80 14.53
N LEU A 92 37.14 -20.09 14.88
CA LEU A 92 35.78 -20.53 14.61
C LEU A 92 35.50 -20.75 13.12
N VAL A 93 35.95 -19.83 12.26
CA VAL A 93 35.79 -19.94 10.81
C VAL A 93 36.58 -21.14 10.29
N LYS A 94 37.83 -21.29 10.74
CA LYS A 94 38.70 -22.41 10.36
C LYS A 94 38.09 -23.76 10.74
N ASP A 95 37.64 -23.92 11.97
CA ASP A 95 37.04 -25.17 12.46
C ASP A 95 35.74 -25.49 11.72
N THR A 96 34.93 -24.46 11.44
CA THR A 96 33.69 -24.63 10.67
C THR A 96 33.98 -25.11 9.25
N LEU A 97 34.95 -24.52 8.55
CA LEU A 97 35.33 -24.94 7.20
C LEU A 97 36.02 -26.30 7.17
N ALA A 98 36.84 -26.61 8.18
CA ALA A 98 37.52 -27.91 8.29
C ALA A 98 36.55 -29.07 8.56
N SER A 99 35.36 -28.79 9.10
CA SER A 99 34.33 -29.81 9.36
C SER A 99 33.65 -30.36 8.10
N ASP A 100 33.93 -29.79 6.92
CA ASP A 100 33.48 -30.28 5.62
C ASP A 100 34.69 -30.48 4.72
N GLU A 101 34.95 -31.73 4.33
CA GLU A 101 36.12 -32.13 3.53
C GLU A 101 36.23 -31.34 2.22
N SER A 102 35.10 -30.87 1.68
CA SER A 102 35.03 -30.05 0.47
C SER A 102 35.71 -28.69 0.63
N TYR A 103 35.84 -28.20 1.87
CA TYR A 103 36.42 -26.90 2.21
C TYR A 103 37.75 -27.00 2.95
N ALA A 104 38.26 -28.20 3.21
CA ALA A 104 39.60 -28.40 3.77
C ALA A 104 40.64 -27.59 2.95
N ILE A 105 41.36 -26.70 3.62
CA ILE A 105 42.28 -25.76 2.98
C ILE A 105 43.70 -26.33 3.07
N ALA A 106 44.43 -26.36 1.95
CA ALA A 106 45.82 -26.85 1.88
C ALA A 106 46.82 -25.90 2.58
N SER A 107 46.47 -24.62 2.73
CA SER A 107 47.20 -23.59 3.48
C SER A 107 46.38 -23.11 4.69
N PRO A 108 47.01 -22.76 5.83
CA PRO A 108 46.27 -22.31 7.00
C PRO A 108 45.55 -20.99 6.72
N LEU A 109 44.23 -20.94 6.99
CA LEU A 109 43.44 -19.71 6.97
C LEU A 109 44.04 -18.71 7.97
N THR A 110 44.39 -17.51 7.50
CA THR A 110 44.97 -16.46 8.33
C THR A 110 43.90 -15.45 8.79
N SER A 111 44.22 -14.64 9.80
CA SER A 111 43.35 -13.54 10.22
C SER A 111 43.14 -12.51 9.11
N ASP A 112 44.12 -12.29 8.24
CA ASP A 112 43.97 -11.38 7.10
C ASP A 112 42.97 -11.91 6.07
N ASP A 113 42.93 -13.22 5.83
CA ASP A 113 41.94 -13.85 4.96
C ASP A 113 40.51 -13.64 5.49
N VAL A 114 40.35 -13.75 6.81
CA VAL A 114 39.06 -13.52 7.50
C VAL A 114 38.63 -12.05 7.42
N LEU A 115 39.55 -11.11 7.68
CA LEU A 115 39.27 -9.68 7.56
C LEU A 115 38.87 -9.30 6.12
N ASN A 116 39.56 -9.86 5.13
CA ASN A 116 39.23 -9.67 3.72
C ASN A 116 37.87 -10.27 3.36
N ALA A 117 37.54 -11.45 3.88
CA ALA A 117 36.24 -12.07 3.70
C ALA A 117 35.10 -11.24 4.28
N ILE A 118 35.28 -10.66 5.46
CA ILE A 118 34.32 -9.72 6.06
C ILE A 118 34.19 -8.48 5.17
N ASP A 119 35.30 -7.87 4.74
CA ASP A 119 35.29 -6.64 3.95
C ASP A 119 34.71 -6.78 2.54
N ARG A 120 34.58 -7.99 1.99
CA ARG A 120 33.80 -8.22 0.76
C ARG A 120 32.33 -7.77 0.92
N GLY A 121 31.81 -7.74 2.15
CA GLY A 121 30.49 -7.25 2.52
C GLY A 121 30.25 -5.75 2.33
N LYS A 122 31.29 -4.98 1.98
CA LYS A 122 31.21 -3.51 1.85
C LYS A 122 30.48 -3.03 0.59
N SER A 123 30.06 -3.93 -0.31
CA SER A 123 29.39 -3.51 -1.55
C SER A 123 28.14 -2.68 -1.26
N GLU A 124 27.89 -1.65 -2.07
CA GLU A 124 26.69 -0.82 -1.95
C GLU A 124 25.44 -1.48 -2.53
N GLY A 125 25.59 -2.56 -3.31
CA GLY A 125 24.52 -3.11 -4.13
C GLY A 125 24.15 -2.16 -5.27
N GLY A 126 22.90 -2.24 -5.74
CA GLY A 126 22.37 -1.29 -6.72
C GLY A 126 21.51 -1.93 -7.82
N PRO A 127 21.20 -1.16 -8.87
CA PRO A 127 20.26 -1.56 -9.90
C PRO A 127 20.86 -2.44 -11.00
N LYS A 128 22.16 -2.71 -10.99
CA LYS A 128 22.88 -3.40 -12.08
C LYS A 128 23.80 -4.48 -11.56
N GLY A 129 23.89 -5.59 -12.26
CA GLY A 129 24.80 -6.68 -11.92
C GLY A 129 24.20 -7.66 -10.89
N ARG A 130 25.09 -8.50 -10.33
CA ARG A 130 24.77 -9.55 -9.36
C ARG A 130 25.28 -9.15 -7.98
N HIS A 131 24.40 -9.11 -6.99
CA HIS A 131 24.74 -8.75 -5.61
C HIS A 131 24.17 -9.78 -4.64
N TRP A 132 25.01 -10.34 -3.78
CA TRP A 132 24.60 -11.15 -2.65
C TRP A 132 24.30 -10.26 -1.46
N ILE A 133 23.18 -10.47 -0.79
CA ILE A 133 22.73 -9.67 0.35
C ILE A 133 22.65 -10.58 1.57
N LEU A 134 23.40 -10.26 2.61
CA LEU A 134 23.56 -11.11 3.78
C LEU A 134 23.20 -10.37 5.07
N ASP A 135 22.30 -10.96 5.84
CA ASP A 135 22.15 -10.71 7.28
C ASP A 135 22.76 -11.91 8.03
N PRO A 136 23.97 -11.76 8.61
CA PRO A 136 24.71 -12.87 9.19
C PRO A 136 24.07 -13.38 10.49
N ILE A 137 23.48 -12.52 11.33
CA ILE A 137 22.71 -12.89 12.52
C ILE A 137 21.54 -11.90 12.68
N GLY A 138 20.44 -12.21 12.01
CA GLY A 138 19.20 -11.48 12.20
C GLY A 138 18.72 -11.64 13.63
N GLY A 139 18.59 -10.52 14.35
CA GLY A 139 18.12 -10.51 15.74
C GLY A 139 19.18 -10.87 16.78
N THR A 140 20.35 -10.22 16.73
CA THR A 140 21.50 -10.41 17.66
C THR A 140 21.11 -10.39 19.14
N ARG A 141 20.14 -9.55 19.56
CA ARG A 141 19.62 -9.57 20.95
C ARG A 141 18.92 -10.89 21.31
N GLY A 142 18.17 -11.46 20.35
CA GLY A 142 17.56 -12.78 20.49
C GLY A 142 18.63 -13.86 20.57
N PHE A 143 19.65 -13.79 19.72
CA PHE A 143 20.80 -14.70 19.76
C PHE A 143 21.49 -14.72 21.13
N ILE A 144 21.84 -13.54 21.68
CA ILE A 144 22.48 -13.40 23.00
C ILE A 144 21.62 -13.99 24.13
N ARG A 145 20.29 -13.88 24.02
CA ARG A 145 19.33 -14.43 25.01
C ARG A 145 19.05 -15.91 24.82
N GLY A 146 19.62 -16.55 23.81
CA GLY A 146 19.31 -17.93 23.45
C GLY A 146 17.89 -18.09 22.87
N GLU A 147 17.30 -17.04 22.32
CA GLU A 147 16.00 -17.04 21.63
C GLU A 147 16.18 -17.32 20.12
N GLN A 148 15.11 -17.11 19.32
CA GLN A 148 15.17 -17.29 17.87
C GLN A 148 16.04 -16.21 17.20
N TYR A 149 16.82 -16.66 16.23
CA TYR A 149 17.61 -15.85 15.31
C TYR A 149 17.62 -16.53 13.93
N ALA A 150 18.04 -15.80 12.91
CA ALA A 150 18.10 -16.31 11.54
C ALA A 150 19.37 -15.83 10.83
N ILE A 151 19.81 -16.57 9.83
CA ILE A 151 20.86 -16.16 8.89
C ILE A 151 20.21 -16.08 7.52
N GLY A 152 20.15 -14.89 6.92
CA GLY A 152 19.44 -14.64 5.67
C GLY A 152 20.41 -14.28 4.55
N LEU A 153 20.38 -15.03 3.45
CA LEU A 153 21.17 -14.75 2.25
C LEU A 153 20.24 -14.67 1.04
N ALA A 154 20.38 -13.62 0.24
CA ALA A 154 19.64 -13.45 -1.00
C ALA A 154 20.56 -13.07 -2.16
N LEU A 155 20.13 -13.37 -3.38
CA LEU A 155 20.79 -12.90 -4.59
C LEU A 155 19.90 -11.88 -5.29
N LEU A 156 20.48 -10.75 -5.64
CA LEU A 156 19.90 -9.73 -6.51
C LEU A 156 20.55 -9.82 -7.88
N VAL A 157 19.75 -9.71 -8.93
CA VAL A 157 20.19 -9.60 -10.32
C VAL A 157 19.46 -8.42 -10.95
N GLU A 158 20.20 -7.44 -11.47
CA GLU A 158 19.65 -6.20 -12.03
C GLU A 158 18.65 -5.52 -11.06
N GLY A 159 19.05 -5.44 -9.78
CA GLY A 159 18.25 -4.83 -8.70
C GLY A 159 17.05 -5.65 -8.21
N LYS A 160 16.78 -6.83 -8.77
CA LYS A 160 15.66 -7.69 -8.37
C LYS A 160 16.13 -8.90 -7.58
N VAL A 161 15.44 -9.23 -6.49
CA VAL A 161 15.70 -10.46 -5.73
C VAL A 161 15.28 -11.68 -6.56
N VAL A 162 16.18 -12.62 -6.80
CA VAL A 162 15.93 -13.81 -7.65
C VAL A 162 15.92 -15.13 -6.88
N LEU A 163 16.65 -15.21 -5.77
CA LEU A 163 16.62 -16.36 -4.85
C LEU A 163 16.97 -15.92 -3.44
N GLY A 164 16.59 -16.74 -2.46
CA GLY A 164 16.87 -16.50 -1.05
C GLY A 164 16.95 -17.81 -0.26
N VAL A 165 17.79 -17.78 0.77
CA VAL A 165 18.04 -18.86 1.72
C VAL A 165 18.01 -18.27 3.13
N MET A 166 17.32 -18.95 4.05
CA MET A 166 17.24 -18.53 5.44
C MET A 166 17.41 -19.73 6.36
N ALA A 167 18.50 -19.76 7.13
CA ALA A 167 18.65 -20.70 8.23
C ALA A 167 17.95 -20.16 9.47
N CYS A 168 17.16 -21.00 10.13
CA CYS A 168 16.49 -20.72 11.39
C CYS A 168 16.87 -21.81 12.41
N PRO A 169 18.02 -21.68 13.09
CA PRO A 169 18.56 -22.74 13.95
C PRO A 169 17.69 -23.10 15.17
N LYS A 170 16.80 -22.19 15.58
CA LYS A 170 15.82 -22.39 16.67
C LYS A 170 14.36 -22.34 16.20
N LEU A 171 14.10 -22.80 14.97
CA LEU A 171 12.75 -22.97 14.46
C LEU A 171 12.55 -24.45 14.07
N PRO A 172 11.50 -25.12 14.57
CA PRO A 172 11.26 -26.53 14.27
C PRO A 172 10.85 -26.72 12.81
N LEU A 173 11.07 -27.92 12.25
CA LEU A 173 10.69 -28.24 10.87
C LEU A 173 9.16 -28.29 10.67
N ALA A 174 8.43 -28.84 11.64
CA ALA A 174 6.97 -28.86 11.63
C ALA A 174 6.40 -27.55 12.18
N SER A 175 5.24 -27.15 11.64
CA SER A 175 4.44 -26.08 12.23
C SER A 175 4.06 -26.46 13.66
N THR A 176 4.37 -25.60 14.63
CA THR A 176 3.85 -25.73 15.99
C THR A 176 2.71 -24.74 16.13
N ALA A 177 1.48 -25.24 16.24
CA ALA A 177 0.33 -24.38 16.52
C ALA A 177 0.52 -23.62 17.85
N GLY A 178 0.46 -22.29 17.82
CA GLY A 178 0.46 -21.43 19.00
C GLY A 178 1.81 -21.18 19.69
N ASN A 179 1.77 -20.62 20.91
CA ASN A 179 2.92 -20.13 21.69
C ASN A 179 3.87 -21.22 22.24
N ALA A 180 3.85 -22.44 21.69
CA ALA A 180 4.67 -23.58 22.13
C ALA A 180 6.16 -23.49 21.72
N LEU A 181 6.57 -22.43 21.02
CA LEU A 181 7.95 -22.20 20.55
C LEU A 181 9.01 -22.03 21.66
N LYS A 182 8.62 -21.88 22.93
CA LYS A 182 9.55 -21.71 24.05
C LYS A 182 10.19 -23.00 24.57
N SER A 183 9.63 -24.18 24.30
CA SER A 183 10.01 -25.44 24.96
C SER A 183 10.55 -26.52 24.01
N LEU A 184 11.05 -26.14 22.84
CA LEU A 184 11.56 -27.12 21.88
C LEU A 184 12.97 -27.59 22.25
N PRO A 185 13.27 -28.89 22.10
CA PRO A 185 14.62 -29.41 22.27
C PRO A 185 15.62 -28.67 21.37
N GLU A 186 16.85 -28.44 21.84
CA GLU A 186 17.90 -27.67 21.15
C GLU A 186 18.32 -28.20 19.76
N LYS A 187 17.77 -29.34 19.31
CA LYS A 187 18.24 -30.09 18.13
C LYS A 187 17.41 -29.90 16.84
N VAL A 188 16.44 -28.99 16.80
CA VAL A 188 15.59 -28.83 15.60
C VAL A 188 15.67 -27.41 15.06
N GLY A 189 16.51 -27.24 14.04
CA GLY A 189 16.57 -26.05 13.19
C GLY A 189 16.17 -26.41 11.76
N CYS A 190 15.71 -25.43 11.00
CA CYS A 190 15.33 -25.62 9.60
C CYS A 190 15.93 -24.56 8.67
N LEU A 191 16.06 -24.93 7.41
CA LEU A 191 16.58 -24.13 6.31
C LEU A 191 15.46 -23.91 5.31
N PHE A 192 15.07 -22.65 5.12
CA PHE A 192 14.14 -22.23 4.08
C PHE A 192 14.91 -21.76 2.86
N TYR A 193 14.37 -22.02 1.68
CA TYR A 193 14.93 -21.49 0.45
C TYR A 193 13.86 -21.41 -0.65
N GLY A 194 14.04 -20.45 -1.56
CA GLY A 194 13.14 -20.26 -2.69
C GLY A 194 13.85 -19.50 -3.81
N SER A 195 13.33 -19.64 -5.03
CA SER A 195 13.79 -18.90 -6.21
C SER A 195 12.61 -18.58 -7.11
N VAL A 196 12.73 -17.51 -7.91
CA VAL A 196 11.64 -16.97 -8.72
C VAL A 196 11.00 -18.06 -9.59
N GLY A 197 9.71 -18.31 -9.36
CA GLY A 197 8.89 -19.25 -10.13
C GLY A 197 9.00 -20.73 -9.70
N ASN A 198 9.85 -21.05 -8.72
CA ASN A 198 10.08 -22.44 -8.27
C ASN A 198 9.41 -22.76 -6.93
N GLY A 199 8.85 -21.76 -6.24
CA GLY A 199 8.26 -21.93 -4.93
C GLY A 199 9.29 -21.94 -3.79
N THR A 200 8.77 -22.07 -2.56
CA THR A 200 9.57 -22.11 -1.34
C THR A 200 9.56 -23.51 -0.73
N TYR A 201 10.72 -23.92 -0.23
CA TYR A 201 10.93 -25.22 0.42
C TYR A 201 11.58 -25.05 1.78
N VAL A 202 11.31 -26.00 2.67
CA VAL A 202 11.95 -26.13 3.98
C VAL A 202 12.57 -27.51 4.14
N GLN A 203 13.75 -27.58 4.76
CA GLN A 203 14.42 -28.83 5.14
C GLN A 203 15.08 -28.70 6.51
N SER A 204 15.44 -29.80 7.16
CA SER A 204 16.19 -29.77 8.43
C SER A 204 17.62 -29.26 8.22
N LEU A 205 18.14 -28.52 9.21
CA LEU A 205 19.55 -28.08 9.25
C LEU A 205 20.50 -29.18 9.74
N SER A 206 20.00 -30.15 10.49
CA SER A 206 20.83 -31.11 11.24
C SER A 206 20.73 -32.55 10.74
N VAL A 207 19.71 -32.84 9.93
CA VAL A 207 19.42 -34.18 9.42
C VAL A 207 19.14 -34.07 7.94
N ASP A 208 19.79 -34.90 7.14
CA ASP A 208 19.43 -35.03 5.73
C ASP A 208 17.97 -35.45 5.62
N SER A 209 17.15 -34.52 5.15
CA SER A 209 15.71 -34.67 5.02
C SER A 209 15.32 -34.18 3.64
N LEU A 210 14.32 -34.83 3.05
CA LEU A 210 13.77 -34.38 1.79
C LEU A 210 13.13 -33.00 1.98
N PRO A 211 13.37 -32.06 1.04
CA PRO A 211 12.77 -30.74 1.13
C PRO A 211 11.25 -30.81 0.96
N VAL A 212 10.55 -30.08 1.81
CA VAL A 212 9.09 -29.98 1.81
C VAL A 212 8.70 -28.62 1.26
N LYS A 213 7.84 -28.61 0.23
CA LYS A 213 7.28 -27.35 -0.28
C LYS A 213 6.37 -26.73 0.78
N VAL A 214 6.49 -25.42 0.97
CA VAL A 214 5.66 -24.67 1.91
C VAL A 214 4.81 -23.65 1.16
N GLU A 215 3.64 -23.36 1.72
CA GLU A 215 2.71 -22.37 1.20
C GLU A 215 2.18 -21.54 2.37
N VAL A 216 1.90 -20.26 2.11
CA VAL A 216 1.27 -19.39 3.11
C VAL A 216 -0.15 -19.88 3.45
N SER A 217 -0.62 -19.49 4.63
CA SER A 217 -1.97 -19.82 5.10
C SER A 217 -3.06 -19.40 4.10
N SER A 218 -4.09 -20.24 3.99
CA SER A 218 -5.25 -19.97 3.13
C SER A 218 -6.30 -19.06 3.77
N ILE A 219 -6.10 -18.65 5.03
CA ILE A 219 -7.00 -17.78 5.79
C ILE A 219 -7.19 -16.44 5.07
N ASP A 220 -8.46 -16.09 4.87
CA ASP A 220 -8.90 -14.85 4.20
C ASP A 220 -9.87 -14.02 5.05
N ASP A 221 -10.28 -14.55 6.20
CA ASP A 221 -11.04 -13.86 7.23
C ASP A 221 -10.09 -13.22 8.26
N PRO A 222 -9.98 -11.89 8.32
CA PRO A 222 -9.15 -11.19 9.31
C PRO A 222 -9.46 -11.59 10.75
N ALA A 223 -10.70 -11.97 11.07
CA ALA A 223 -11.05 -12.37 12.42
C ALA A 223 -10.30 -13.62 12.90
N LYS A 224 -9.85 -14.47 11.96
CA LYS A 224 -9.11 -15.72 12.19
C LYS A 224 -7.60 -15.58 11.94
N ALA A 225 -7.16 -14.41 11.47
CA ALA A 225 -5.75 -14.18 11.14
C ALA A 225 -4.95 -13.85 12.40
N SER A 226 -3.69 -14.29 12.47
CA SER A 226 -2.78 -14.01 13.58
C SER A 226 -1.68 -13.03 13.17
N PHE A 227 -1.25 -12.18 14.11
CA PHE A 227 -0.10 -11.30 13.93
C PHE A 227 1.18 -11.90 14.51
N PHE A 228 2.31 -11.67 13.86
CA PHE A 228 3.62 -11.95 14.43
C PHE A 228 4.14 -10.75 15.24
N GLU A 229 4.49 -10.99 16.50
CA GLU A 229 5.01 -9.97 17.40
C GLU A 229 6.32 -10.41 18.06
N SER A 230 7.25 -9.48 18.26
CA SER A 230 8.49 -9.79 19.00
C SER A 230 8.19 -9.95 20.49
N TYR A 231 8.97 -10.78 21.19
CA TYR A 231 8.76 -11.02 22.63
C TYR A 231 8.93 -9.77 23.51
N HIS A 232 9.88 -8.89 23.14
CA HIS A 232 10.39 -7.83 24.03
C HIS A 232 10.07 -6.42 23.55
N THR A 233 9.31 -6.27 22.47
CA THR A 233 9.00 -4.95 21.91
C THR A 233 7.58 -4.95 21.39
N PRO A 234 6.61 -4.69 22.28
CA PRO A 234 5.25 -4.44 21.84
C PRO A 234 5.23 -3.21 20.96
N VAL A 235 4.59 -3.31 19.81
CA VAL A 235 4.40 -2.18 18.91
C VAL A 235 2.92 -1.80 18.99
N PRO A 236 2.54 -0.74 19.71
CA PRO A 236 1.14 -0.35 19.94
C PRO A 236 0.31 -0.25 18.65
N ILE A 237 0.95 0.15 17.54
CA ILE A 237 0.30 0.22 16.23
C ILE A 237 -0.21 -1.15 15.74
N HIS A 238 0.44 -2.25 16.13
CA HIS A 238 -0.03 -3.60 15.77
C HIS A 238 -1.37 -3.89 16.44
N ASN A 239 -1.54 -3.53 17.71
CA ASN A 239 -2.81 -3.69 18.42
C ASN A 239 -3.90 -2.81 17.80
N THR A 240 -3.58 -1.56 17.46
CA THR A 240 -4.53 -0.67 16.78
C THR A 240 -4.99 -1.26 15.44
N ILE A 241 -4.05 -1.77 14.62
CA ILE A 241 -4.37 -2.39 13.33
C ILE A 241 -5.17 -3.69 13.53
N ALA A 242 -4.78 -4.53 14.49
CA ALA A 242 -5.48 -5.77 14.81
C ALA A 242 -6.93 -5.53 15.22
N THR A 243 -7.17 -4.57 16.13
CA THR A 243 -8.52 -4.16 16.54
C THR A 243 -9.32 -3.63 15.34
N LYS A 244 -8.74 -2.77 14.51
CA LYS A 244 -9.40 -2.20 13.32
C LYS A 244 -9.78 -3.26 12.28
N LEU A 245 -8.97 -4.30 12.16
CA LEU A 245 -9.24 -5.42 11.24
C LEU A 245 -10.15 -6.49 11.85
N GLY A 246 -10.56 -6.34 13.12
CA GLY A 246 -11.39 -7.31 13.81
C GLY A 246 -10.69 -8.64 14.11
N ILE A 247 -9.35 -8.64 14.16
CA ILE A 247 -8.55 -9.82 14.48
C ILE A 247 -8.85 -10.28 15.91
N LYS A 248 -9.22 -11.55 16.08
CA LYS A 248 -9.55 -12.13 17.39
C LYS A 248 -8.46 -13.05 17.92
N GLU A 249 -7.59 -13.53 17.05
CA GLU A 249 -6.51 -14.44 17.42
C GLU A 249 -5.39 -13.72 18.19
N SER A 250 -4.79 -14.44 19.13
CA SER A 250 -3.68 -13.91 19.91
C SER A 250 -2.41 -13.80 19.05
N PRO A 251 -1.58 -12.74 19.22
CA PRO A 251 -0.33 -12.62 18.48
C PRO A 251 0.61 -13.80 18.74
N ILE A 252 1.25 -14.28 17.68
CA ILE A 252 2.30 -15.29 17.71
C ILE A 252 3.61 -14.60 18.07
N LYS A 253 4.19 -15.00 19.20
CA LYS A 253 5.45 -14.43 19.64
C LYS A 253 6.64 -15.11 18.96
N ILE A 254 7.38 -14.35 18.17
CA ILE A 254 8.55 -14.83 17.43
C ILE A 254 9.49 -13.64 17.14
N ASN A 255 10.80 -13.88 17.18
CA ASN A 255 11.81 -12.84 16.97
C ASN A 255 12.46 -12.94 15.59
N SER A 256 13.28 -11.93 15.24
CA SER A 256 14.16 -11.98 14.06
C SER A 256 13.41 -12.11 12.72
N GLN A 257 14.14 -12.37 11.63
CA GLN A 257 13.62 -12.72 10.31
C GLN A 257 12.87 -14.06 10.31
N THR A 258 12.90 -14.86 11.40
CA THR A 258 12.14 -16.11 11.49
C THR A 258 10.62 -15.91 11.33
N LYS A 259 10.13 -14.67 11.45
CA LYS A 259 8.77 -14.25 11.06
C LYS A 259 8.45 -14.53 9.59
N TYR A 260 9.38 -14.24 8.68
CA TYR A 260 9.21 -14.54 7.25
C TYR A 260 9.12 -16.05 7.02
N ALA A 261 9.99 -16.82 7.66
CA ALA A 261 9.98 -18.28 7.60
C ALA A 261 8.65 -18.86 8.11
N ALA A 262 8.21 -18.46 9.31
CA ALA A 262 6.95 -18.89 9.90
C ALA A 262 5.74 -18.54 9.01
N LEU A 263 5.69 -17.31 8.47
CA LEU A 263 4.64 -16.88 7.56
C LEU A 263 4.63 -17.70 6.26
N SER A 264 5.81 -17.99 5.69
CA SER A 264 5.94 -18.79 4.46
C SER A 264 5.45 -20.23 4.60
N ARG A 265 5.42 -20.76 5.84
CA ARG A 265 4.86 -22.08 6.17
C ARG A 265 3.40 -22.04 6.60
N GLY A 266 2.80 -20.84 6.67
CA GLY A 266 1.42 -20.66 7.10
C GLY A 266 1.21 -20.75 8.61
N ASP A 267 2.26 -20.54 9.42
CA ASP A 267 2.12 -20.53 10.89
C ASP A 267 1.32 -19.30 11.39
N GLY A 268 1.20 -18.26 10.57
CA GLY A 268 0.45 -17.04 10.86
C GLY A 268 0.35 -16.14 9.62
N GLU A 269 -0.53 -15.15 9.68
CA GLU A 269 -1.02 -14.46 8.49
C GLU A 269 -0.39 -13.09 8.25
N VAL A 270 0.04 -12.40 9.32
CA VAL A 270 0.43 -10.99 9.20
C VAL A 270 1.70 -10.68 9.99
N TYR A 271 2.72 -10.20 9.28
CA TYR A 271 3.89 -9.58 9.88
C TYR A 271 3.97 -8.11 9.46
N LEU A 272 3.95 -7.23 10.46
CA LEU A 272 4.10 -5.79 10.27
C LEU A 272 5.43 -5.30 10.83
N ARG A 273 6.05 -4.38 10.10
CA ARG A 273 7.26 -3.67 10.53
C ARG A 273 7.07 -2.17 10.31
N PHE A 274 6.73 -1.47 11.38
CA PHE A 274 6.63 -0.01 11.42
C PHE A 274 7.75 0.55 12.30
N THR A 275 8.58 1.44 11.76
CA THR A 275 9.67 2.07 12.50
C THR A 275 9.20 3.39 13.11
N ARG A 276 9.54 3.63 14.38
CA ARG A 276 9.20 4.88 15.09
C ARG A 276 10.17 6.04 14.80
N LYS A 277 11.33 5.73 14.23
CA LYS A 277 12.41 6.68 13.93
C LYS A 277 12.64 6.67 12.42
N ALA A 278 12.98 7.82 11.84
CA ALA A 278 13.41 7.97 10.46
C ALA A 278 14.80 7.34 10.19
N ARG A 279 15.05 6.15 10.74
CA ARG A 279 16.21 5.34 10.34
C ARG A 279 15.78 4.52 9.12
N PRO A 280 16.55 4.56 8.02
CA PRO A 280 16.31 3.69 6.89
C PRO A 280 16.42 2.22 7.32
N GLU A 281 15.57 1.34 6.79
CA GLU A 281 15.74 -0.11 7.00
C GLU A 281 16.73 -0.65 5.98
N SER A 282 17.65 -1.48 6.45
CA SER A 282 18.63 -2.13 5.59
C SER A 282 18.00 -3.24 4.75
N ILE A 283 18.51 -3.41 3.53
CA ILE A 283 17.96 -4.41 2.59
C ILE A 283 18.15 -5.86 3.07
N TRP A 284 19.21 -6.13 3.85
CA TRP A 284 19.51 -7.48 4.35
C TRP A 284 18.49 -8.01 5.35
N ASN A 285 17.75 -7.13 6.05
CA ASN A 285 16.66 -7.50 6.96
C ASN A 285 15.45 -8.11 6.23
N HIS A 286 15.38 -7.96 4.91
CA HIS A 286 14.16 -8.20 4.13
C HIS A 286 14.37 -9.02 2.86
N ALA A 287 15.55 -8.99 2.23
CA ALA A 287 15.75 -9.60 0.92
C ALA A 287 15.46 -11.11 0.90
N ALA A 288 16.06 -11.89 1.81
CA ALA A 288 15.84 -13.34 1.87
C ALA A 288 14.39 -13.68 2.25
N GLY A 289 13.86 -13.01 3.28
CA GLY A 289 12.47 -13.20 3.71
C GLY A 289 11.44 -12.84 2.62
N SER A 290 11.72 -11.81 1.83
CA SER A 290 10.81 -11.31 0.79
C SER A 290 10.57 -12.34 -0.31
N ILE A 291 11.63 -12.94 -0.83
CA ILE A 291 11.50 -13.99 -1.87
C ILE A 291 10.93 -15.29 -1.28
N ILE A 292 11.33 -15.68 -0.07
CA ILE A 292 10.81 -16.87 0.64
C ILE A 292 9.29 -16.78 0.85
N VAL A 293 8.77 -15.61 1.24
CA VAL A 293 7.32 -15.42 1.39
C VAL A 293 6.62 -15.31 0.05
N SER A 294 7.19 -14.57 -0.91
CA SER A 294 6.55 -14.36 -2.21
C SER A 294 6.37 -15.66 -2.99
N GLU A 295 7.40 -16.51 -3.00
CA GLU A 295 7.38 -17.82 -3.65
C GLU A 295 6.52 -18.86 -2.90
N ALA A 296 6.22 -18.64 -1.63
CA ALA A 296 5.23 -19.41 -0.87
C ALA A 296 3.78 -18.96 -1.14
N GLY A 297 3.55 -17.95 -1.99
CA GLY A 297 2.23 -17.40 -2.31
C GLY A 297 1.80 -16.19 -1.47
N GLY A 298 2.70 -15.66 -0.64
CA GLY A 298 2.47 -14.44 0.13
C GLY A 298 2.81 -13.16 -0.65
N LYS A 299 2.68 -12.03 0.05
CA LYS A 299 3.04 -10.70 -0.43
C LYS A 299 3.86 -9.93 0.60
N VAL A 300 4.85 -9.20 0.08
CA VAL A 300 5.74 -8.33 0.84
C VAL A 300 5.72 -6.96 0.18
N THR A 301 5.14 -5.97 0.85
CA THR A 301 4.94 -4.63 0.31
C THR A 301 5.36 -3.57 1.33
N ASP A 302 5.51 -2.33 0.88
CA ASP A 302 5.40 -1.20 1.79
C ASP A 302 3.96 -1.06 2.32
N ALA A 303 3.75 -0.16 3.28
CA ALA A 303 2.43 0.13 3.84
C ALA A 303 1.46 0.82 2.86
N ALA A 304 1.89 1.18 1.66
CA ALA A 304 1.04 1.65 0.58
C ALA A 304 0.68 0.54 -0.42
N GLY A 305 1.19 -0.68 -0.23
CA GLY A 305 0.96 -1.82 -1.12
C GLY A 305 1.96 -1.95 -2.28
N ASN A 306 2.98 -1.10 -2.36
CA ASN A 306 4.00 -1.18 -3.40
C ASN A 306 5.02 -2.30 -3.10
N PRO A 307 5.56 -2.98 -4.12
CA PRO A 307 6.70 -3.88 -3.94
C PRO A 307 7.91 -3.16 -3.32
N LEU A 308 8.68 -3.86 -2.50
CA LEU A 308 9.94 -3.32 -1.97
C LEU A 308 10.99 -3.18 -3.08
N ASP A 309 11.61 -2.01 -3.19
CA ASP A 309 12.68 -1.75 -4.15
C ASP A 309 14.05 -1.96 -3.51
N PHE A 310 14.69 -3.06 -3.88
CA PHE A 310 16.04 -3.43 -3.43
C PHE A 310 17.16 -2.84 -4.31
N SER A 311 16.81 -2.06 -5.34
CA SER A 311 17.78 -1.52 -6.31
C SER A 311 18.45 -0.22 -5.84
N LYS A 312 18.06 0.33 -4.68
CA LYS A 312 18.47 1.66 -4.19
C LYS A 312 19.76 1.66 -3.36
N GLY A 313 20.41 0.52 -3.26
CA GLY A 313 21.65 0.34 -2.50
C GLY A 313 21.38 -0.34 -1.15
N LYS A 314 22.15 -0.01 -0.11
CA LYS A 314 22.08 -0.67 1.22
C LYS A 314 20.75 -0.50 1.98
N TYR A 315 19.91 0.45 1.58
CA TYR A 315 18.71 0.82 2.30
C TYR A 315 17.46 0.78 1.42
N LEU A 316 16.33 0.38 2.01
CA LEU A 316 15.03 0.44 1.37
C LEU A 316 14.49 1.87 1.35
N ASP A 317 13.89 2.27 0.23
CA ASP A 317 13.15 3.53 0.09
C ASP A 317 11.65 3.26 0.29
N TYR A 318 11.16 3.46 1.51
CA TYR A 318 9.74 3.34 1.85
C TYR A 318 9.35 4.37 2.92
N LYS A 319 8.06 4.76 2.97
CA LYS A 319 7.63 5.94 3.75
C LYS A 319 6.93 5.69 5.08
N ARG A 320 6.44 4.47 5.35
CA ARG A 320 5.53 4.23 6.50
C ARG A 320 5.76 2.92 7.24
N GLY A 321 5.97 1.82 6.54
CA GLY A 321 6.16 0.50 7.12
C GLY A 321 6.28 -0.56 6.04
N ILE A 322 6.59 -1.79 6.45
CA ILE A 322 6.57 -2.98 5.61
C ILE A 322 5.43 -3.88 6.10
N VAL A 323 4.65 -4.39 5.15
CA VAL A 323 3.52 -5.30 5.36
C VAL A 323 3.84 -6.61 4.67
N VAL A 324 3.79 -7.69 5.44
CA VAL A 324 4.02 -9.05 4.98
C VAL A 324 2.80 -9.88 5.32
N THR A 325 2.12 -10.42 4.31
CA THR A 325 0.86 -11.12 4.53
C THR A 325 0.49 -12.05 3.37
N THR A 326 -0.63 -12.75 3.49
CA THR A 326 -1.17 -13.58 2.41
C THR A 326 -1.76 -12.70 1.30
N GLN A 327 -1.75 -13.19 0.05
CA GLN A 327 -2.35 -12.47 -1.09
C GLN A 327 -3.80 -12.04 -0.83
N LYS A 328 -4.55 -12.86 -0.07
CA LYS A 328 -5.98 -12.65 0.20
C LYS A 328 -6.24 -11.60 1.29
N LEU A 329 -5.34 -11.49 2.27
CA LEU A 329 -5.48 -10.54 3.38
C LEU A 329 -4.87 -9.18 3.07
N LEU A 330 -3.93 -9.09 2.12
CA LEU A 330 -3.27 -7.83 1.76
C LEU A 330 -4.27 -6.70 1.44
N PRO A 331 -5.31 -6.89 0.60
CA PRO A 331 -6.29 -5.83 0.38
C PRO A 331 -6.96 -5.38 1.67
N ARG A 332 -7.33 -6.31 2.56
CA ARG A 332 -8.00 -5.97 3.83
C ARG A 332 -7.07 -5.20 4.79
N LEU A 333 -5.79 -5.58 4.84
CA LEU A 333 -4.74 -4.93 5.63
C LEU A 333 -4.38 -3.52 5.14
N LEU A 334 -4.51 -3.28 3.83
CA LEU A 334 -4.22 -1.98 3.20
C LEU A 334 -5.41 -1.00 3.26
N THR A 335 -6.54 -1.37 3.88
CA THR A 335 -7.82 -0.67 3.63
C THR A 335 -8.71 -0.47 4.86
N ALA A 336 -8.17 -0.16 6.05
CA ALA A 336 -9.07 0.39 7.09
C ALA A 336 -9.70 1.70 6.59
N GLU A 337 -8.88 2.57 5.98
CA GLU A 337 -9.31 3.81 5.36
C GLU A 337 -10.22 3.59 4.15
N LEU A 338 -9.92 2.64 3.26
CA LEU A 338 -10.76 2.37 2.10
C LEU A 338 -12.07 1.67 2.49
N ALA A 339 -12.06 0.76 3.46
CA ALA A 339 -13.30 0.16 3.97
C ALA A 339 -14.20 1.21 4.62
N ALA A 340 -13.63 2.08 5.47
CA ALA A 340 -14.33 3.20 6.09
C ALA A 340 -14.88 4.17 5.02
N ALA A 341 -14.08 4.54 4.03
CA ALA A 341 -14.49 5.42 2.93
C ALA A 341 -15.62 4.81 2.08
N LYS A 342 -15.52 3.52 1.72
CA LYS A 342 -16.57 2.81 1.00
C LYS A 342 -17.88 2.78 1.78
N LYS A 343 -17.83 2.48 3.08
CA LYS A 343 -19.00 2.48 3.97
C LYS A 343 -19.62 3.89 4.05
N ALA A 344 -18.80 4.90 4.34
CA ALA A 344 -19.21 6.30 4.44
C ALA A 344 -19.91 6.80 3.17
N VAL A 345 -19.28 6.62 2.01
CA VAL A 345 -19.81 7.06 0.72
C VAL A 345 -21.07 6.28 0.32
N THR A 346 -21.16 4.98 0.63
CA THR A 346 -22.36 4.18 0.36
C THR A 346 -23.57 4.67 1.17
N LEU A 347 -23.37 4.98 2.46
CA LEU A 347 -24.43 5.50 3.33
C LEU A 347 -24.89 6.90 2.89
N ALA A 348 -23.95 7.78 2.53
CA ALA A 348 -24.26 9.10 1.98
C ALA A 348 -25.00 9.02 0.62
N ALA A 349 -24.59 8.10 -0.25
CA ALA A 349 -25.28 7.83 -1.51
C ALA A 349 -26.72 7.38 -1.29
N ARG A 350 -26.98 6.53 -0.29
CA ARG A 350 -28.34 6.11 0.05
C ARG A 350 -29.19 7.24 0.62
N LEU A 351 -28.62 8.07 1.50
CA LEU A 351 -29.29 9.27 2.03
C LEU A 351 -29.73 10.18 0.87
N SER A 352 -28.80 10.48 -0.04
CA SER A 352 -29.10 11.35 -1.19
C SER A 352 -30.11 10.75 -2.16
N GLN A 353 -30.11 9.43 -2.38
CA GLN A 353 -31.13 8.75 -3.19
C GLN A 353 -32.54 8.93 -2.59
N GLU A 354 -32.69 8.82 -1.27
CA GLU A 354 -33.98 9.01 -0.60
C GLU A 354 -34.47 10.46 -0.71
N VAL A 355 -33.56 11.44 -0.57
CA VAL A 355 -33.88 12.85 -0.77
C VAL A 355 -34.28 13.13 -2.22
N GLN A 356 -33.56 12.58 -3.21
CA GLN A 356 -33.87 12.76 -4.63
C GLN A 356 -35.24 12.19 -4.99
N LYS A 357 -35.56 11.00 -4.47
CA LYS A 357 -36.86 10.34 -4.68
C LYS A 357 -38.01 11.18 -4.13
N THR A 358 -37.87 11.72 -2.92
CA THR A 358 -38.88 12.58 -2.28
C THR A 358 -39.06 13.90 -3.05
N LEU A 359 -37.96 14.47 -3.54
CA LEU A 359 -37.95 15.67 -4.38
C LEU A 359 -38.76 15.49 -5.68
N LEU A 360 -38.61 14.35 -6.36
CA LEU A 360 -39.30 14.08 -7.63
C LEU A 360 -40.80 13.81 -7.46
N GLN A 361 -41.23 13.34 -6.28
CA GLN A 361 -42.63 13.03 -5.98
C GLN A 361 -43.44 14.26 -5.55
N SER A 362 -42.78 15.28 -4.98
CA SER A 362 -43.42 16.51 -4.52
C SER A 362 -43.34 17.59 -5.61
N GLN A 363 -44.41 17.77 -6.40
CA GLN A 363 -44.51 18.78 -7.48
C GLN A 363 -44.39 20.26 -7.03
N VAL A 364 -43.93 20.53 -5.81
CA VAL A 364 -43.84 21.87 -5.21
C VAL A 364 -42.46 22.44 -5.50
N TRP A 365 -42.36 23.31 -6.50
CA TRP A 365 -41.15 24.10 -6.73
C TRP A 365 -41.43 25.58 -6.93
N LYS A 366 -40.85 26.39 -6.03
CA LYS A 366 -40.27 27.72 -6.29
C LYS A 366 -39.30 28.08 -5.16
N LYS A 367 -38.12 28.58 -5.51
CA LYS A 367 -37.14 29.13 -4.56
C LYS A 367 -37.44 30.60 -4.23
N SER A 368 -37.15 30.98 -2.98
CA SER A 368 -36.35 32.19 -2.68
C SER A 368 -35.11 31.86 -1.83
N ASP A 369 -35.15 30.88 -0.92
CA ASP A 369 -34.00 30.26 -0.24
C ASP A 369 -34.50 29.07 0.64
N ARG A 370 -33.68 28.02 0.83
CA ARG A 370 -33.99 26.71 1.48
C ARG A 370 -34.67 25.65 0.58
N SER A 371 -33.92 25.09 -0.36
CA SER A 371 -34.34 23.94 -1.19
C SER A 371 -33.85 22.61 -0.62
N PRO A 372 -34.58 21.48 -0.76
CA PRO A 372 -34.22 20.16 -0.20
C PRO A 372 -32.87 19.59 -0.63
N VAL A 373 -32.34 20.10 -1.75
CA VAL A 373 -30.98 19.88 -2.23
C VAL A 373 -29.96 20.07 -1.11
N THR A 374 -30.05 21.19 -0.38
CA THR A 374 -29.10 21.50 0.70
C THR A 374 -29.17 20.49 1.84
N ALA A 375 -30.31 19.81 2.05
CA ALA A 375 -30.39 18.76 3.07
C ALA A 375 -29.62 17.49 2.67
N ALA A 376 -29.59 17.18 1.36
CA ALA A 376 -28.76 16.07 0.86
C ALA A 376 -27.27 16.38 0.99
N ASP A 377 -26.85 17.61 0.69
CA ASP A 377 -25.46 18.06 0.84
C ASP A 377 -25.01 17.97 2.31
N TYR A 378 -25.71 18.68 3.21
CA TYR A 378 -25.40 18.69 4.65
C TYR A 378 -25.51 17.29 5.28
N GLY A 379 -26.57 16.55 4.95
CA GLY A 379 -26.80 15.20 5.49
C GLY A 379 -25.73 14.21 5.03
N SER A 380 -25.35 14.25 3.74
CA SER A 380 -24.28 13.39 3.20
C SER A 380 -22.93 13.72 3.83
N GLN A 381 -22.61 15.00 3.99
CA GLN A 381 -21.39 15.42 4.69
C GLN A 381 -21.37 14.95 6.15
N ALA A 382 -22.48 15.14 6.88
CA ALA A 382 -22.59 14.68 8.27
C ALA A 382 -22.41 13.16 8.39
N VAL A 383 -23.07 12.38 7.51
CA VAL A 383 -22.94 10.92 7.48
C VAL A 383 -21.50 10.50 7.22
N VAL A 384 -20.82 11.10 6.22
CA VAL A 384 -19.43 10.77 5.91
C VAL A 384 -18.52 11.07 7.10
N SER A 385 -18.62 12.25 7.69
CA SER A 385 -17.83 12.64 8.86
C SER A 385 -18.01 11.67 10.03
N LEU A 386 -19.27 11.40 10.42
CA LEU A 386 -19.59 10.52 11.54
C LEU A 386 -19.11 9.08 11.32
N VAL A 387 -19.25 8.56 10.10
CA VAL A 387 -18.78 7.21 9.76
C VAL A 387 -17.27 7.16 9.79
N LEU A 388 -16.56 8.13 9.20
CA LEU A 388 -15.10 8.17 9.24
C LEU A 388 -14.57 8.29 10.67
N GLU A 389 -15.18 9.11 11.53
CA GLU A 389 -14.81 9.23 12.94
C GLU A 389 -15.01 7.92 13.69
N ARG A 390 -16.14 7.25 13.50
CA ARG A 390 -16.45 5.97 14.18
C ARG A 390 -15.55 4.83 13.73
N GLU A 391 -15.33 4.70 12.42
CA GLU A 391 -14.55 3.59 11.84
C GLU A 391 -13.04 3.79 12.03
N LEU A 392 -12.54 5.04 11.97
CA LEU A 392 -11.10 5.31 12.01
C LEU A 392 -10.59 5.75 13.39
N GLN A 393 -11.47 6.31 14.23
CA GLN A 393 -11.15 6.88 15.55
C GLN A 393 -9.89 7.77 15.51
N PRO A 394 -9.84 8.79 14.63
CA PRO A 394 -8.68 9.67 14.55
C PRO A 394 -8.59 10.58 15.77
N ASP A 395 -7.37 10.96 16.18
CA ASP A 395 -7.18 11.99 17.23
C ASP A 395 -7.88 13.32 16.87
N LYS A 396 -7.86 13.64 15.56
CA LYS A 396 -8.63 14.72 14.95
C LYS A 396 -8.91 14.37 13.49
N LEU A 397 -10.18 14.32 13.11
CA LEU A 397 -10.53 14.18 11.70
C LEU A 397 -10.19 15.48 10.96
N SER A 398 -9.32 15.40 9.97
CA SER A 398 -9.11 16.51 9.03
C SER A 398 -9.90 16.22 7.75
N LEU A 399 -11.03 16.89 7.58
CA LEU A 399 -11.86 16.82 6.39
C LEU A 399 -11.94 18.19 5.72
N VAL A 400 -11.72 18.23 4.40
CA VAL A 400 -11.97 19.37 3.54
C VAL A 400 -13.25 19.08 2.78
N ALA A 401 -14.31 19.84 3.02
CA ALA A 401 -15.59 19.61 2.35
C ALA A 401 -16.25 20.94 1.97
N GLU A 402 -17.24 20.85 1.08
CA GLU A 402 -17.92 22.01 0.50
C GLU A 402 -18.80 22.75 1.52
N GLU A 403 -19.51 22.01 2.38
CA GLU A 403 -20.58 22.60 3.19
C GLU A 403 -20.11 23.11 4.56
N GLU A 404 -20.68 24.22 5.01
CA GLU A 404 -20.42 24.80 6.33
C GLU A 404 -21.73 25.13 7.08
N THR A 405 -21.74 25.01 8.42
CA THR A 405 -22.97 25.22 9.22
C THR A 405 -23.37 26.67 9.45
N GLY A 406 -22.64 27.65 8.89
CA GLY A 406 -22.85 29.08 9.18
C GLY A 406 -24.30 29.54 8.98
N ASP A 407 -24.98 29.02 7.95
CA ASP A 407 -26.39 29.33 7.66
C ASP A 407 -27.39 28.48 8.47
N LEU A 408 -26.98 27.29 8.92
CA LEU A 408 -27.80 26.40 9.75
C LEU A 408 -27.94 26.91 11.18
N ARG A 409 -26.97 27.69 11.67
CA ARG A 409 -26.96 28.25 13.02
C ARG A 409 -27.73 29.58 13.15
N LYS A 410 -28.33 30.08 12.06
CA LYS A 410 -29.13 31.33 12.06
C LYS A 410 -30.57 31.05 12.49
N ASN A 411 -31.17 32.00 13.20
CA ASN A 411 -32.58 31.93 13.62
C ASN A 411 -33.51 31.68 12.41
N GLY A 412 -34.46 30.77 12.57
CA GLY A 412 -35.43 30.38 11.55
C GLY A 412 -35.05 29.11 10.78
N SER A 413 -33.84 28.55 10.94
CA SER A 413 -33.39 27.33 10.26
C SER A 413 -33.72 26.04 11.02
N GLU A 414 -34.48 26.12 12.12
CA GLU A 414 -34.70 25.02 13.07
C GLU A 414 -35.40 23.82 12.41
N ALA A 415 -36.50 24.05 11.68
CA ALA A 415 -37.20 22.97 10.98
C ALA A 415 -36.34 22.28 9.91
N PHE A 416 -35.47 23.04 9.23
CA PHE A 416 -34.57 22.50 8.23
C PHE A 416 -33.44 21.66 8.85
N LEU A 417 -32.97 22.07 10.03
CA LEU A 417 -31.99 21.31 10.80
C LEU A 417 -32.58 20.02 11.38
N GLU A 418 -33.84 20.05 11.84
CA GLU A 418 -34.58 18.85 12.25
C GLU A 418 -34.72 17.84 11.10
N ASP A 419 -34.98 18.31 9.88
CA ASP A 419 -35.04 17.45 8.68
C ASP A 419 -33.68 16.79 8.38
N ILE A 420 -32.58 17.56 8.43
CA ILE A 420 -31.21 17.02 8.24
C ILE A 420 -30.90 15.99 9.33
N GLU A 421 -31.18 16.31 10.58
CA GLU A 421 -30.93 15.44 11.73
C GLU A 421 -31.68 14.11 11.58
N LYS A 422 -32.96 14.18 11.18
CA LYS A 422 -33.77 12.99 10.92
C LYS A 422 -33.18 12.15 9.79
N LEU A 423 -32.81 12.74 8.67
CA LEU A 423 -32.20 12.02 7.54
C LEU A 423 -30.90 11.30 7.93
N VAL A 424 -30.04 11.98 8.69
CA VAL A 424 -28.77 11.41 9.19
C VAL A 424 -29.05 10.25 10.15
N LYS A 425 -29.98 10.42 11.10
CA LYS A 425 -30.37 9.38 12.06
C LYS A 425 -30.96 8.16 11.37
N ASP A 426 -31.93 8.35 10.50
CA ASP A 426 -32.60 7.27 9.76
C ASP A 426 -31.59 6.50 8.90
N THR A 427 -30.66 7.21 8.26
CA THR A 427 -29.58 6.59 7.48
C THR A 427 -28.64 5.78 8.37
N LEU A 428 -28.20 6.29 9.52
CA LEU A 428 -27.29 5.54 10.38
C LEU A 428 -27.99 4.38 11.09
N ALA A 429 -29.27 4.51 11.43
CA ALA A 429 -30.05 3.49 12.13
C ALA A 429 -30.27 2.21 11.30
N SER A 430 -30.18 2.28 9.98
CA SER A 430 -30.27 1.08 9.12
C SER A 430 -29.09 0.11 9.31
N GLU A 431 -27.98 0.59 9.89
CA GLU A 431 -26.79 -0.20 10.14
C GLU A 431 -26.80 -0.63 11.60
N GLU A 432 -26.91 -1.94 11.87
CA GLU A 432 -26.99 -2.48 13.23
C GLU A 432 -25.86 -1.95 14.13
N SER A 433 -24.66 -1.75 13.58
CA SER A 433 -23.49 -1.23 14.29
C SER A 433 -23.64 0.19 14.85
N TYR A 434 -24.65 0.96 14.43
CA TYR A 434 -24.84 2.36 14.81
C TYR A 434 -26.14 2.63 15.58
N THR A 435 -26.94 1.60 15.84
CA THR A 435 -28.27 1.71 16.49
C THR A 435 -28.24 2.16 17.95
N SER A 436 -27.09 2.07 18.63
CA SER A 436 -26.97 2.30 20.08
C SER A 436 -26.51 3.71 20.50
N SER A 437 -26.22 4.61 19.57
CA SER A 437 -25.69 5.95 19.88
C SER A 437 -26.70 7.04 19.52
N PRO A 438 -27.41 7.63 20.51
CA PRO A 438 -28.30 8.76 20.25
C PRO A 438 -27.46 9.94 19.74
N LEU A 439 -27.79 10.46 18.56
CA LEU A 439 -27.19 11.67 17.99
C LEU A 439 -28.00 12.89 18.46
N SER A 440 -27.31 13.90 18.98
CA SER A 440 -27.88 15.23 19.22
C SER A 440 -27.76 16.10 17.97
N THR A 441 -28.52 17.20 17.94
CA THR A 441 -28.40 18.23 16.91
C THR A 441 -26.97 18.80 16.84
N ASP A 442 -26.34 18.99 17.99
CA ASP A 442 -24.95 19.47 18.07
C ASP A 442 -23.96 18.48 17.45
N ASP A 443 -24.18 17.17 17.59
CA ASP A 443 -23.33 16.16 16.96
C ASP A 443 -23.38 16.26 15.43
N VAL A 444 -24.57 16.50 14.85
CA VAL A 444 -24.75 16.68 13.41
C VAL A 444 -24.06 17.95 12.93
N LEU A 445 -24.24 19.07 13.65
CA LEU A 445 -23.58 20.34 13.31
C LEU A 445 -22.05 20.22 13.40
N ASN A 446 -21.54 19.56 14.44
CA ASN A 446 -20.10 19.33 14.61
C ASN A 446 -19.54 18.43 13.49
N ALA A 447 -20.28 17.38 13.10
CA ALA A 447 -19.88 16.51 12.00
C ALA A 447 -19.80 17.26 10.66
N ILE A 448 -20.71 18.20 10.38
CA ILE A 448 -20.62 19.07 9.20
C ILE A 448 -19.40 19.98 9.33
N ASP A 449 -19.21 20.63 10.48
CA ASP A 449 -18.10 21.56 10.72
C ASP A 449 -16.70 20.91 10.71
N CYS A 450 -16.60 19.58 10.84
CA CYS A 450 -15.36 18.84 10.61
C CYS A 450 -14.80 19.07 9.19
N GLY A 451 -15.65 19.45 8.22
CA GLY A 451 -15.31 19.80 6.84
C GLY A 451 -14.50 21.09 6.66
N LYS A 452 -14.27 21.87 7.72
CA LYS A 452 -13.59 23.17 7.67
C LYS A 452 -12.07 23.11 7.51
N SER A 453 -11.46 21.94 7.34
CA SER A 453 -10.01 21.87 7.15
C SER A 453 -9.59 22.63 5.90
N GLU A 454 -8.45 23.32 5.97
CA GLU A 454 -7.86 23.98 4.81
C GLU A 454 -7.11 23.00 3.90
N GLY A 455 -6.90 21.75 4.35
CA GLY A 455 -6.05 20.78 3.65
C GLY A 455 -4.57 21.20 3.68
N GLY A 456 -3.81 20.81 2.66
CA GLY A 456 -2.44 21.29 2.47
C GLY A 456 -1.43 20.21 2.11
N CYS A 457 -0.15 20.57 2.25
CA CYS A 457 0.99 19.75 1.82
C CYS A 457 1.53 18.78 2.88
N LYS A 458 0.99 18.78 4.11
CA LYS A 458 1.51 18.00 5.25
C LYS A 458 0.38 17.25 5.95
N GLY A 459 0.65 16.03 6.39
CA GLY A 459 -0.32 15.22 7.13
C GLY A 459 -1.31 14.51 6.22
N SER A 460 -2.41 14.03 6.82
CA SER A 460 -3.47 13.30 6.12
C SER A 460 -4.77 14.09 6.17
N HIS A 461 -5.39 14.29 5.00
CA HIS A 461 -6.63 15.06 4.86
C HIS A 461 -7.63 14.28 4.01
N TRP A 462 -8.83 14.08 4.53
CA TRP A 462 -9.97 13.66 3.71
C TRP A 462 -10.49 14.85 2.91
N VAL A 463 -10.95 14.60 1.69
CA VAL A 463 -11.51 15.59 0.79
C VAL A 463 -12.83 15.06 0.27
N LEU A 464 -13.92 15.76 0.52
CA LEU A 464 -15.28 15.31 0.25
C LEU A 464 -16.05 16.34 -0.59
N ASP A 465 -16.69 15.83 -1.63
CA ASP A 465 -17.80 16.48 -2.30
C ASP A 465 -19.07 15.67 -1.99
N PRO A 466 -19.98 16.19 -1.15
CA PRO A 466 -21.12 15.43 -0.68
C PRO A 466 -22.16 15.18 -1.78
N ILE A 467 -22.37 16.11 -2.72
CA ILE A 467 -23.24 15.96 -3.90
C ILE A 467 -22.67 16.77 -5.07
N ASP A 468 -21.77 16.16 -5.83
CA ASP A 468 -21.30 16.78 -7.06
C ASP A 468 -22.37 16.67 -8.15
N GLY A 469 -22.60 17.76 -8.88
CA GLY A 469 -23.64 17.84 -9.91
C GLY A 469 -25.02 18.10 -9.33
N THR A 470 -25.14 18.94 -8.32
CA THR A 470 -26.38 19.41 -7.67
C THR A 470 -27.53 19.71 -8.64
N ARG A 471 -27.23 20.30 -9.81
CA ARG A 471 -28.25 20.57 -10.83
C ARG A 471 -28.78 19.30 -11.49
N GLY A 472 -27.91 18.32 -11.77
CA GLY A 472 -28.29 16.99 -12.26
C GLY A 472 -29.12 16.25 -11.22
N PHE A 473 -28.70 16.34 -9.94
CA PHE A 473 -29.45 15.81 -8.80
C PHE A 473 -30.90 16.31 -8.77
N VAL A 474 -31.13 17.63 -8.87
CA VAL A 474 -32.49 18.22 -8.89
C VAL A 474 -33.35 17.71 -10.05
N ARG A 475 -32.74 17.41 -11.20
CA ARG A 475 -33.45 16.92 -12.39
C ARG A 475 -33.75 15.42 -12.34
N GLY A 476 -33.31 14.70 -11.30
CA GLY A 476 -33.37 13.23 -11.30
C GLY A 476 -32.33 12.58 -12.22
N GLU A 477 -31.31 13.33 -12.64
CA GLU A 477 -30.24 12.87 -13.53
C GLU A 477 -28.99 12.46 -12.74
N GLN A 478 -27.83 12.38 -13.40
CA GLN A 478 -26.57 11.95 -12.81
C GLN A 478 -26.04 12.96 -11.78
N TYR A 479 -25.54 12.43 -10.68
CA TYR A 479 -24.79 13.11 -9.63
C TYR A 479 -23.82 12.12 -8.98
N ALA A 480 -22.85 12.60 -8.20
CA ALA A 480 -21.89 11.73 -7.53
C ALA A 480 -21.65 12.17 -6.08
N VAL A 481 -21.26 11.21 -5.24
CA VAL A 481 -20.70 11.48 -3.90
C VAL A 481 -19.23 11.07 -3.96
N GLY A 482 -18.31 12.02 -3.80
CA GLY A 482 -16.88 11.81 -4.02
C GLY A 482 -16.05 12.01 -2.76
N LEU A 483 -15.30 11.00 -2.33
CA LEU A 483 -14.41 11.06 -1.18
C LEU A 483 -12.99 10.63 -1.55
N ALA A 484 -11.99 11.40 -1.14
CA ALA A 484 -10.59 11.10 -1.35
C ALA A 484 -9.77 11.27 -0.06
N LEU A 485 -8.66 10.55 0.03
CA LEU A 485 -7.65 10.75 1.07
C LEU A 485 -6.37 11.30 0.44
N LEU A 486 -5.92 12.43 0.98
CA LEU A 486 -4.64 13.04 0.67
C LEU A 486 -3.65 12.69 1.79
N VAL A 487 -2.43 12.35 1.40
CA VAL A 487 -1.28 12.15 2.30
C VAL A 487 -0.12 12.98 1.79
N GLU A 488 0.39 13.90 2.61
CA GLU A 488 1.46 14.83 2.23
C GLU A 488 1.15 15.56 0.90
N GLY A 489 -0.10 16.02 0.77
CA GLY A 489 -0.61 16.72 -0.41
C GLY A 489 -0.84 15.87 -1.67
N LYS A 490 -0.66 14.54 -1.60
CA LYS A 490 -0.90 13.62 -2.72
C LYS A 490 -2.16 12.79 -2.48
N VAL A 491 -3.02 12.66 -3.49
CA VAL A 491 -4.18 11.77 -3.42
C VAL A 491 -3.70 10.31 -3.44
N VAL A 492 -4.04 9.54 -2.39
CA VAL A 492 -3.62 8.14 -2.23
C VAL A 492 -4.76 7.13 -2.30
N LEU A 493 -6.00 7.59 -2.11
CA LEU A 493 -7.22 6.78 -2.13
C LEU A 493 -8.38 7.65 -2.62
N GLY A 494 -9.27 7.06 -3.41
CA GLY A 494 -10.52 7.69 -3.85
C GLY A 494 -11.67 6.69 -3.89
N VAL A 495 -12.84 7.14 -3.48
CA VAL A 495 -14.11 6.42 -3.53
C VAL A 495 -15.17 7.35 -4.11
N MET A 496 -15.97 6.87 -5.05
CA MET A 496 -17.02 7.66 -5.69
C MET A 496 -18.27 6.80 -5.89
N ALA A 497 -19.38 7.20 -5.28
CA ALA A 497 -20.68 6.64 -5.61
C ALA A 497 -21.31 7.46 -6.74
N CYS A 498 -21.84 6.77 -7.75
CA CYS A 498 -22.65 7.34 -8.81
C CYS A 498 -24.03 6.67 -8.74
N PRO A 499 -24.97 7.22 -7.95
CA PRO A 499 -26.20 6.49 -7.58
C PRO A 499 -27.15 6.23 -8.74
N ASN A 500 -27.07 7.05 -9.79
CA ASN A 500 -27.92 6.94 -10.98
C ASN A 500 -27.18 6.35 -12.19
N LEU A 501 -25.88 6.01 -12.06
CA LEU A 501 -25.09 5.46 -13.15
C LEU A 501 -25.25 3.93 -13.17
N PRO A 502 -25.58 3.31 -14.31
CA PRO A 502 -25.72 1.85 -14.40
C PRO A 502 -24.36 1.17 -14.23
N LEU A 503 -24.35 -0.04 -13.66
CA LEU A 503 -23.12 -0.81 -13.45
C LEU A 503 -22.45 -1.23 -14.78
N ALA A 504 -23.25 -1.66 -15.76
CA ALA A 504 -22.77 -1.95 -17.11
C ALA A 504 -22.44 -0.66 -17.87
N SER A 505 -21.45 -0.73 -18.76
CA SER A 505 -21.13 0.37 -19.68
C SER A 505 -22.38 0.77 -20.47
N ALA A 506 -22.69 2.07 -20.50
CA ALA A 506 -23.75 2.62 -21.34
C ALA A 506 -23.53 2.33 -22.84
N VAL A 507 -22.32 1.95 -23.23
CA VAL A 507 -21.92 1.62 -24.61
C VAL A 507 -22.16 0.13 -24.94
N CYS A 508 -22.29 -0.74 -23.94
CA CYS A 508 -22.39 -2.20 -24.11
C CYS A 508 -23.75 -2.79 -23.68
N ALA A 509 -24.73 -1.97 -23.31
CA ALA A 509 -26.02 -2.46 -22.87
C ALA A 509 -26.84 -3.04 -24.05
N THR A 510 -26.96 -4.35 -24.12
CA THR A 510 -28.09 -5.01 -24.79
C THR A 510 -29.36 -4.73 -23.99
N ASP A 511 -30.50 -4.51 -24.66
CA ASP A 511 -31.82 -4.05 -24.16
C ASP A 511 -32.47 -4.77 -22.94
N ASN A 512 -31.75 -5.63 -22.23
CA ASN A 512 -32.24 -6.43 -21.09
C ASN A 512 -31.62 -6.04 -19.72
N SER A 513 -30.97 -4.89 -19.56
CA SER A 513 -30.53 -4.46 -18.22
C SER A 513 -31.75 -4.11 -17.35
N SER A 514 -32.06 -4.95 -16.36
CA SER A 514 -33.12 -4.67 -15.40
C SER A 514 -32.82 -3.37 -14.64
N GLN A 515 -33.87 -2.63 -14.24
CA GLN A 515 -33.74 -1.46 -13.36
C GLN A 515 -33.05 -1.77 -12.01
N GLU A 516 -32.80 -3.05 -11.71
CA GLU A 516 -32.18 -3.49 -10.46
C GLU A 516 -30.67 -3.19 -10.38
N ASP A 517 -29.99 -2.94 -11.51
CA ASP A 517 -28.53 -2.75 -11.62
C ASP A 517 -28.06 -1.26 -11.73
N VAL A 518 -28.94 -0.31 -11.37
CA VAL A 518 -28.61 1.12 -11.34
C VAL A 518 -27.94 1.48 -10.01
N GLY A 519 -26.83 2.22 -10.10
CA GLY A 519 -26.03 2.67 -8.98
C GLY A 519 -24.74 1.88 -8.84
N CYS A 520 -23.61 2.56 -8.96
CA CYS A 520 -22.28 1.94 -8.85
C CYS A 520 -21.33 2.73 -7.95
N LEU A 521 -20.40 2.00 -7.34
CA LEU A 521 -19.36 2.50 -6.45
C LEU A 521 -18.00 2.23 -7.08
N PHE A 522 -17.30 3.30 -7.45
CA PHE A 522 -15.91 3.26 -7.91
C PHE A 522 -14.96 3.46 -6.74
N PHE A 523 -13.83 2.77 -6.76
CA PHE A 523 -12.78 3.01 -5.79
C PHE A 523 -11.39 2.65 -6.33
N ALA A 524 -10.38 3.35 -5.83
CA ALA A 524 -8.99 3.17 -6.21
C ALA A 524 -8.06 3.54 -5.05
N THR A 525 -6.91 2.87 -4.98
CA THR A 525 -5.76 3.25 -4.14
C THR A 525 -4.51 3.28 -5.01
N THR A 526 -3.56 4.15 -4.68
CA THR A 526 -2.31 4.27 -5.46
C THR A 526 -1.64 2.92 -5.68
N GLY A 527 -1.40 2.56 -6.94
CA GLY A 527 -0.73 1.32 -7.35
C GLY A 527 -1.61 0.07 -7.43
N SER A 528 -2.86 0.12 -6.98
CA SER A 528 -3.76 -1.06 -6.93
C SER A 528 -4.70 -1.17 -8.13
N GLY A 529 -4.81 -0.11 -8.94
CA GLY A 529 -5.82 -0.01 -9.99
C GLY A 529 -7.21 0.43 -9.47
N THR A 530 -8.12 0.66 -10.42
CA THR A 530 -9.50 1.09 -10.16
C THR A 530 -10.47 -0.07 -10.28
N TYR A 531 -11.45 -0.11 -9.38
CA TYR A 531 -12.50 -1.11 -9.36
C TYR A 531 -13.88 -0.44 -9.29
N VAL A 532 -14.88 -1.13 -9.83
CA VAL A 532 -16.30 -0.77 -9.74
C VAL A 532 -17.10 -1.94 -9.17
N GLN A 533 -18.12 -1.64 -8.38
CA GLN A 533 -19.11 -2.61 -7.91
C GLN A 533 -20.49 -1.96 -7.85
N SER A 534 -21.55 -2.77 -7.76
CA SER A 534 -22.90 -2.31 -7.43
C SER A 534 -22.90 -1.53 -6.11
N LEU A 535 -23.63 -0.42 -6.08
CA LEU A 535 -23.82 0.38 -4.88
C LEU A 535 -24.60 -0.38 -3.79
N LYS A 536 -25.44 -1.35 -4.17
CA LYS A 536 -26.16 -2.23 -3.25
C LYS A 536 -25.27 -3.29 -2.60
N GLY A 537 -24.01 -3.43 -3.04
CA GLY A 537 -23.06 -4.40 -2.48
C GLY A 537 -23.33 -5.86 -2.86
N ASN A 538 -24.24 -6.13 -3.80
CA ASN A 538 -24.61 -7.48 -4.25
C ASN A 538 -23.68 -8.06 -5.34
N SER A 539 -22.63 -7.33 -5.74
CA SER A 539 -21.68 -7.75 -6.78
C SER A 539 -20.24 -7.71 -6.29
N LEU A 540 -19.41 -8.65 -6.76
CA LEU A 540 -17.96 -8.57 -6.55
C LEU A 540 -17.35 -7.37 -7.31
N PRO A 541 -16.29 -6.74 -6.76
CA PRO A 541 -15.58 -5.68 -7.46
C PRO A 541 -14.98 -6.14 -8.80
N GLN A 542 -15.22 -5.36 -9.84
CA GLN A 542 -14.67 -5.55 -11.18
C GLN A 542 -13.60 -4.51 -11.46
N LYS A 543 -12.43 -4.95 -11.91
CA LYS A 543 -11.36 -4.03 -12.32
C LYS A 543 -11.76 -3.32 -13.61
N VAL A 544 -11.57 -2.01 -13.67
CA VAL A 544 -11.86 -1.19 -14.85
C VAL A 544 -10.59 -0.59 -15.43
N GLN A 545 -10.65 -0.26 -16.72
CA GLN A 545 -9.55 0.36 -17.44
C GLN A 545 -10.11 1.37 -18.44
N VAL A 546 -9.39 2.48 -18.63
CA VAL A 546 -9.72 3.46 -19.67
C VAL A 546 -9.71 2.82 -21.06
N SER A 547 -10.46 3.41 -21.98
CA SER A 547 -10.57 2.95 -23.37
C SER A 547 -9.20 2.80 -24.04
N SER A 548 -9.05 1.73 -24.84
CA SER A 548 -7.90 1.52 -25.70
C SER A 548 -8.05 2.17 -27.08
N ASN A 549 -9.16 2.88 -27.33
CA ASN A 549 -9.41 3.54 -28.61
C ASN A 549 -8.35 4.61 -28.90
N GLU A 550 -7.75 4.52 -30.08
CA GLU A 550 -6.77 5.47 -30.59
C GLU A 550 -7.31 6.31 -31.75
N ASN A 551 -8.48 5.95 -32.29
CA ASN A 551 -9.08 6.64 -33.41
C ASN A 551 -9.75 7.93 -32.95
N LEU A 552 -9.14 9.07 -33.28
CA LEU A 552 -9.69 10.40 -32.95
C LEU A 552 -11.04 10.63 -33.61
N ASP A 553 -11.33 10.08 -34.80
CA ASP A 553 -12.63 10.28 -35.45
C ASP A 553 -13.79 9.71 -34.60
N GLU A 554 -13.52 8.63 -33.87
CA GLU A 554 -14.48 7.89 -33.04
C GLU A 554 -14.41 8.24 -31.55
N ALA A 555 -13.44 9.05 -31.13
CA ALA A 555 -13.24 9.41 -29.74
C ALA A 555 -14.41 10.22 -29.19
N LYS A 556 -14.90 9.87 -28.00
CA LYS A 556 -16.07 10.51 -27.37
C LYS A 556 -15.64 11.54 -26.34
N PHE A 557 -16.27 12.71 -26.43
CA PHE A 557 -16.22 13.73 -25.39
C PHE A 557 -17.27 13.47 -24.31
N LEU A 558 -16.90 13.75 -23.06
CA LEU A 558 -17.81 13.87 -21.93
C LEU A 558 -18.04 15.35 -21.63
N GLU A 559 -19.29 15.78 -21.71
CA GLU A 559 -19.69 17.16 -21.45
C GLU A 559 -20.80 17.24 -20.40
N SER A 560 -20.86 18.33 -19.65
CA SER A 560 -22.01 18.61 -18.79
C SER A 560 -23.23 19.06 -19.61
N TYR A 561 -24.44 18.98 -19.06
CA TYR A 561 -25.67 19.40 -19.74
C TYR A 561 -25.84 20.93 -19.87
N HIS A 562 -25.00 21.72 -19.21
CA HIS A 562 -25.05 23.18 -19.24
C HIS A 562 -24.55 23.77 -20.56
N LYS A 563 -24.65 25.11 -20.69
CA LYS A 563 -24.32 25.84 -21.93
C LYS A 563 -23.01 25.32 -22.54
N PRO A 564 -22.98 25.01 -23.86
CA PRO A 564 -21.77 24.54 -24.51
C PRO A 564 -20.63 25.55 -24.28
N ILE A 565 -19.46 25.06 -23.89
CA ILE A 565 -18.27 25.89 -23.79
C ILE A 565 -17.68 25.96 -25.22
N PRO A 566 -17.64 27.14 -25.88
CA PRO A 566 -17.24 27.25 -27.29
C PRO A 566 -15.92 26.54 -27.62
N ILE A 567 -14.93 26.64 -26.74
CA ILE A 567 -13.61 26.03 -26.92
C ILE A 567 -13.65 24.50 -27.08
N HIS A 568 -14.64 23.81 -26.50
CA HIS A 568 -14.78 22.36 -26.68
C HIS A 568 -15.08 22.02 -28.15
N GLY A 569 -15.95 22.80 -28.79
CA GLY A 569 -16.26 22.65 -30.21
C GLY A 569 -15.06 22.93 -31.11
N THR A 570 -14.27 23.96 -30.77
CA THR A 570 -13.01 24.28 -31.47
C THR A 570 -12.00 23.14 -31.36
N ILE A 571 -11.80 22.60 -30.16
CA ILE A 571 -10.90 21.48 -29.91
C ILE A 571 -11.37 20.21 -30.64
N ALA A 572 -12.66 19.87 -30.56
CA ALA A 572 -13.22 18.72 -31.25
C ALA A 572 -13.01 18.80 -32.77
N LYS A 573 -13.24 19.98 -33.36
CA LYS A 573 -13.01 20.24 -34.79
C LYS A 573 -11.54 20.08 -35.18
N LYS A 574 -10.60 20.59 -34.37
CA LYS A 574 -9.15 20.45 -34.61
C LYS A 574 -8.67 19.01 -34.53
N LEU A 575 -9.26 18.23 -33.61
CA LEU A 575 -8.95 16.80 -33.45
C LEU A 575 -9.61 15.91 -34.50
N GLY A 576 -10.53 16.44 -35.32
CA GLY A 576 -11.26 15.67 -36.32
C GLY A 576 -12.35 14.76 -35.74
N ILE A 577 -12.78 15.00 -34.50
CA ILE A 577 -13.75 14.16 -33.79
C ILE A 577 -15.12 14.27 -34.45
N LYS A 578 -15.69 13.12 -34.84
CA LYS A 578 -17.02 13.01 -35.49
C LYS A 578 -18.07 12.43 -34.56
N ALA A 579 -17.66 11.71 -33.50
CA ALA A 579 -18.57 11.17 -32.51
C ALA A 579 -19.31 12.28 -31.76
N LEU A 580 -20.58 12.04 -31.45
CA LEU A 580 -21.37 12.96 -30.63
C LEU A 580 -20.88 12.93 -29.17
N PRO A 581 -20.87 14.08 -28.46
CA PRO A 581 -20.50 14.12 -27.06
C PRO A 581 -21.54 13.38 -26.20
N VAL A 582 -21.05 12.66 -25.20
CA VAL A 582 -21.85 12.02 -24.15
C VAL A 582 -22.06 13.04 -23.04
N ARG A 583 -23.33 13.39 -22.79
CA ARG A 583 -23.66 14.38 -21.76
C ARG A 583 -23.90 13.71 -20.42
N ILE A 584 -23.09 14.08 -19.43
CA ILE A 584 -23.18 13.62 -18.06
C ILE A 584 -22.68 14.70 -17.09
N ASP A 585 -23.53 15.06 -16.13
CA ASP A 585 -23.17 15.97 -15.04
C ASP A 585 -22.28 15.25 -14.01
N SER A 586 -21.69 16.03 -13.11
CA SER A 586 -20.81 15.57 -12.02
C SER A 586 -19.51 14.84 -12.42
N GLN A 587 -18.80 14.39 -11.39
CA GLN A 587 -17.64 13.54 -11.36
C GLN A 587 -17.95 12.14 -11.93
N ALA A 588 -19.22 11.81 -12.20
CA ALA A 588 -19.58 10.63 -12.98
C ALA A 588 -18.91 10.61 -14.37
N LYS A 589 -18.44 11.77 -14.87
CA LYS A 589 -17.52 11.87 -16.03
C LYS A 589 -16.20 11.10 -15.81
N TYR A 590 -15.55 11.26 -14.65
CA TYR A 590 -14.35 10.51 -14.31
C TYR A 590 -14.64 9.01 -14.22
N ALA A 591 -15.77 8.65 -13.61
CA ALA A 591 -16.21 7.26 -13.51
C ALA A 591 -16.41 6.61 -14.90
N ALA A 592 -17.18 7.26 -15.78
CA ALA A 592 -17.42 6.80 -17.15
C ALA A 592 -16.10 6.65 -17.95
N LEU A 593 -15.21 7.64 -17.87
CA LEU A 593 -13.89 7.57 -18.54
C LEU A 593 -13.02 6.45 -17.96
N SER A 594 -13.01 6.24 -16.65
CA SER A 594 -12.27 5.15 -15.98
C SER A 594 -12.74 3.75 -16.38
N ARG A 595 -14.02 3.62 -16.77
CA ARG A 595 -14.62 2.40 -17.32
C ARG A 595 -14.42 2.24 -18.83
N GLY A 596 -13.89 3.27 -19.50
CA GLY A 596 -13.68 3.28 -20.94
C GLY A 596 -14.92 3.63 -21.77
N ASP A 597 -15.93 4.26 -21.18
CA ASP A 597 -17.15 4.68 -21.91
C ASP A 597 -16.88 5.84 -22.88
N ALA A 598 -15.82 6.60 -22.63
CA ALA A 598 -15.37 7.73 -23.42
C ALA A 598 -13.87 7.99 -23.22
N GLU A 599 -13.28 8.83 -24.07
CA GLU A 599 -11.84 9.06 -24.11
C GLU A 599 -11.41 10.45 -23.61
N ILE A 600 -12.32 11.43 -23.60
CA ILE A 600 -11.97 12.83 -23.37
C ILE A 600 -12.98 13.49 -22.44
N TYR A 601 -12.50 14.06 -21.33
CA TYR A 601 -13.25 15.00 -20.50
C TYR A 601 -12.41 16.27 -20.34
N LEU A 602 -13.00 17.41 -20.73
CA LEU A 602 -12.41 18.73 -20.60
C LEU A 602 -13.26 19.60 -19.67
N ARG A 603 -12.60 20.37 -18.82
CA ARG A 603 -13.23 21.39 -17.98
C ARG A 603 -12.39 22.66 -18.00
N PHE A 604 -12.87 23.68 -18.69
CA PHE A 604 -12.25 24.99 -18.71
C PHE A 604 -13.05 25.95 -17.83
N THR A 605 -12.36 26.67 -16.96
CA THR A 605 -12.96 27.72 -16.16
C THR A 605 -12.97 29.03 -16.96
N LEU A 606 -14.07 29.76 -16.87
CA LEU A 606 -14.17 31.12 -17.39
C LEU A 606 -13.98 32.11 -16.23
N ASN A 607 -13.46 33.31 -16.53
CA ASN A 607 -13.41 34.46 -15.60
C ASN A 607 -12.57 34.26 -14.32
N GLY A 608 -11.49 33.47 -14.37
CA GLY A 608 -10.54 33.35 -13.26
C GLY A 608 -11.02 32.55 -12.05
N TYR A 609 -12.12 31.78 -12.20
CA TYR A 609 -12.58 30.83 -11.20
C TYR A 609 -11.51 29.77 -10.90
N ARG A 610 -11.33 29.47 -9.62
CA ARG A 610 -10.38 28.45 -9.13
C ARG A 610 -11.16 27.20 -8.77
N GLU A 611 -10.85 26.09 -9.43
CA GLU A 611 -11.47 24.80 -9.15
C GLU A 611 -11.16 24.35 -7.72
N CYS A 612 -12.19 23.83 -7.05
CA CYS A 612 -12.07 23.23 -5.74
C CYS A 612 -11.44 21.84 -5.84
N ILE A 613 -10.69 21.43 -4.80
CA ILE A 613 -10.03 20.11 -4.84
C ILE A 613 -11.02 18.94 -4.76
N TRP A 614 -12.20 19.15 -4.16
CA TRP A 614 -13.21 18.09 -3.97
C TRP A 614 -13.90 17.66 -5.27
N ASP A 615 -14.07 18.57 -6.23
CA ASP A 615 -14.56 18.27 -7.60
C ASP A 615 -13.65 17.32 -8.39
N HIS A 616 -12.41 17.11 -7.95
CA HIS A 616 -11.37 16.48 -8.77
C HIS A 616 -10.56 15.40 -8.05
N ALA A 617 -10.35 15.47 -6.73
CA ALA A 617 -9.48 14.53 -6.03
C ALA A 617 -9.96 13.06 -6.16
N PRO A 618 -11.24 12.72 -5.91
CA PRO A 618 -11.73 11.35 -6.06
C PRO A 618 -11.64 10.88 -7.52
N GLY A 619 -12.15 11.67 -8.46
CA GLY A 619 -12.12 11.35 -9.89
C GLY A 619 -10.71 11.22 -10.49
N SER A 620 -9.77 12.03 -10.00
CA SER A 620 -8.37 12.03 -10.44
C SER A 620 -7.71 10.68 -10.19
N ILE A 621 -7.73 10.19 -8.94
CA ILE A 621 -7.11 8.90 -8.62
C ILE A 621 -7.84 7.72 -9.28
N ILE A 622 -9.17 7.75 -9.31
CA ILE A 622 -10.00 6.73 -9.99
C ILE A 622 -9.63 6.63 -11.48
N THR A 623 -9.32 7.76 -12.13
CA THR A 623 -8.92 7.75 -13.54
C THR A 623 -7.47 7.34 -13.75
N THR A 624 -6.54 7.85 -12.93
CA THR A 624 -5.11 7.53 -13.10
C THR A 624 -4.82 6.06 -12.83
N GLU A 625 -5.48 5.46 -11.83
CA GLU A 625 -5.33 4.05 -11.49
C GLU A 625 -6.04 3.13 -12.51
N ALA A 626 -7.02 3.64 -13.26
CA ALA A 626 -7.59 2.96 -14.43
C ALA A 626 -6.69 3.05 -15.69
N GLY A 627 -5.52 3.69 -15.59
CA GLY A 627 -4.56 3.86 -16.69
C GLY A 627 -4.72 5.15 -17.49
N GLY A 628 -5.66 6.03 -17.12
CA GLY A 628 -5.85 7.35 -17.70
C GLY A 628 -4.81 8.38 -17.23
N VAL A 629 -5.00 9.62 -17.69
CA VAL A 629 -4.20 10.79 -17.31
C VAL A 629 -5.13 11.93 -16.93
N VAL A 630 -4.81 12.58 -15.82
CA VAL A 630 -5.46 13.81 -15.35
C VAL A 630 -4.40 14.89 -15.20
N CYS A 631 -4.54 15.98 -15.95
CA CYS A 631 -3.59 17.09 -15.95
C CYS A 631 -4.27 18.43 -16.20
N ASP A 632 -3.56 19.51 -15.93
CA ASP A 632 -3.99 20.84 -16.36
C ASP A 632 -3.79 21.02 -17.89
N ALA A 633 -4.24 22.16 -18.41
CA ALA A 633 -4.08 22.52 -19.83
C ALA A 633 -2.62 22.68 -20.28
N THR A 634 -1.66 22.77 -19.35
CA THR A 634 -0.21 22.77 -19.66
C THR A 634 0.35 21.35 -19.79
N GLY A 635 -0.41 20.34 -19.36
CA GLY A 635 -0.03 18.94 -19.35
C GLY A 635 0.58 18.44 -18.04
N LYS A 636 0.65 19.31 -17.02
CA LYS A 636 1.19 18.99 -15.68
C LYS A 636 0.11 18.35 -14.81
N SER A 637 0.51 17.38 -13.98
CA SER A 637 -0.40 16.77 -13.01
C SER A 637 -0.99 17.79 -12.05
N LEU A 638 -2.23 17.57 -11.63
CA LEU A 638 -2.92 18.44 -10.68
C LEU A 638 -2.21 18.41 -9.32
N ASP A 639 -2.05 19.60 -8.73
CA ASP A 639 -1.43 19.78 -7.41
C ASP A 639 -2.50 20.04 -6.35
N PHE A 640 -2.77 19.02 -5.53
CA PHE A 640 -3.75 19.06 -4.44
C PHE A 640 -3.16 19.57 -3.11
N SER A 641 -1.89 20.00 -3.11
CA SER A 641 -1.18 20.41 -1.88
C SER A 641 -1.40 21.87 -1.47
N LYS A 642 -2.17 22.64 -2.27
CA LYS A 642 -2.36 24.10 -2.11
C LYS A 642 -3.59 24.51 -1.32
N GLY A 643 -4.13 23.56 -0.55
CA GLY A 643 -5.32 23.74 0.27
C GLY A 643 -6.62 23.49 -0.51
N LYS A 644 -7.71 24.18 -0.16
CA LYS A 644 -9.07 23.98 -0.73
C LYS A 644 -9.17 24.12 -2.26
N TYR A 645 -8.24 24.84 -2.88
CA TYR A 645 -8.31 25.19 -4.30
C TYR A 645 -7.10 24.65 -5.07
N LEU A 646 -7.34 24.22 -6.30
CA LEU A 646 -6.30 23.88 -7.24
C LEU A 646 -5.45 25.11 -7.61
N ALA A 647 -4.19 24.86 -7.94
CA ALA A 647 -3.19 25.91 -8.21
C ALA A 647 -3.32 26.53 -9.61
N HIS A 648 -3.84 25.77 -10.57
CA HIS A 648 -3.89 26.15 -11.98
C HIS A 648 -5.19 26.89 -12.31
N LYS A 649 -5.17 27.70 -13.37
CA LYS A 649 -6.31 28.54 -13.83
C LYS A 649 -6.75 28.27 -15.28
N THR A 650 -6.08 27.34 -15.96
CA THR A 650 -6.12 27.20 -17.43
C THR A 650 -7.02 26.07 -17.92
N GLY A 651 -7.62 25.29 -17.02
CA GLY A 651 -8.50 24.15 -17.32
C GLY A 651 -7.87 22.79 -17.02
N ILE A 652 -8.74 21.78 -16.92
CA ILE A 652 -8.43 20.39 -16.58
C ILE A 652 -8.73 19.50 -17.78
N ILE A 653 -7.80 18.59 -18.05
CA ILE A 653 -7.84 17.59 -19.11
C ILE A 653 -7.78 16.21 -18.49
N VAL A 654 -8.71 15.37 -18.90
CA VAL A 654 -8.83 13.97 -18.47
C VAL A 654 -8.93 13.13 -19.73
N THR A 655 -7.95 12.25 -19.94
CA THR A 655 -7.89 11.46 -21.18
C THR A 655 -7.02 10.21 -21.05
N THR A 656 -6.88 9.44 -22.13
CA THR A 656 -5.99 8.29 -22.20
C THR A 656 -4.55 8.74 -22.46
N LYS A 657 -3.57 7.93 -22.03
CA LYS A 657 -2.14 8.21 -22.25
C LYS A 657 -1.79 8.43 -23.73
N LYS A 658 -2.48 7.72 -24.62
CA LYS A 658 -2.23 7.76 -26.07
C LYS A 658 -2.77 9.02 -26.73
N LEU A 659 -3.94 9.51 -26.32
CA LEU A 659 -4.54 10.71 -26.91
C LEU A 659 -4.00 12.02 -26.32
N LYS A 660 -3.40 11.99 -25.13
CA LYS A 660 -2.86 13.17 -24.43
C LYS A 660 -2.04 14.13 -25.33
N PRO A 661 -1.06 13.68 -26.13
CA PRO A 661 -0.24 14.61 -26.91
C PRO A 661 -1.05 15.41 -27.94
N TRP A 662 -2.02 14.76 -28.59
CA TRP A 662 -2.90 15.37 -29.58
C TRP A 662 -3.84 16.38 -28.94
N ILE A 663 -4.46 16.00 -27.80
CA ILE A 663 -5.37 16.87 -27.06
C ILE A 663 -4.65 18.10 -26.53
N LEU A 664 -3.46 17.96 -25.94
CA LEU A 664 -2.69 19.11 -25.45
C LEU A 664 -2.33 20.08 -26.56
N LYS A 665 -1.97 19.56 -27.75
CA LYS A 665 -1.72 20.40 -28.92
C LYS A 665 -2.97 21.17 -29.33
N ALA A 666 -4.11 20.48 -29.49
CA ALA A 666 -5.36 21.11 -29.89
C ALA A 666 -5.87 22.13 -28.85
N VAL A 667 -5.71 21.85 -27.56
CA VAL A 667 -6.03 22.79 -26.47
C VAL A 667 -5.18 24.05 -26.57
N ARG A 668 -3.85 23.91 -26.71
CA ARG A 668 -2.95 25.08 -26.81
C ARG A 668 -3.32 25.98 -27.99
N GLU A 669 -3.50 25.40 -29.17
CA GLU A 669 -3.88 26.14 -30.38
C GLU A 669 -5.25 26.82 -30.22
N SER A 670 -6.22 26.17 -29.56
CA SER A 670 -7.56 26.75 -29.36
C SER A 670 -7.55 27.91 -28.36
N ILE A 671 -6.73 27.81 -27.31
CA ILE A 671 -6.56 28.89 -26.32
C ILE A 671 -5.94 30.13 -26.98
N GLU A 672 -4.93 29.93 -27.83
CA GLU A 672 -4.28 31.01 -28.59
C GLU A 672 -5.24 31.68 -29.59
N GLU A 673 -6.05 30.89 -30.32
CA GLU A 673 -7.00 31.41 -31.32
C GLU A 673 -8.17 32.19 -30.71
N GLU A 674 -8.68 31.76 -29.56
CA GLU A 674 -9.83 32.40 -28.90
C GLU A 674 -9.45 33.61 -28.03
N ASN A 675 -8.17 34.02 -28.01
CA ASN A 675 -7.63 35.08 -27.13
C ASN A 675 -8.04 34.89 -25.66
N LEU A 676 -8.13 33.64 -25.20
CA LEU A 676 -8.47 33.32 -23.83
C LEU A 676 -7.21 33.51 -22.96
N TYR A 677 -7.03 34.73 -22.43
CA TYR A 677 -6.04 34.99 -21.40
C TYR A 677 -6.58 34.45 -20.06
N PHE A 678 -6.05 33.29 -19.64
CA PHE A 678 -6.34 32.62 -18.37
C PHE A 678 -5.54 33.19 -17.18
#